data_AF-A0A832HLW1-F1
#
_entry.id   AF-A0A832HLW1-F1
#
_cell.length_a   1.000
_cell.length_b   1.000
_cell.length_c   1.000
_cell.angle_alpha   90.00
_cell.angle_beta   90.00
_cell.angle_gamma   90.00
#
_symmetry.space_group_name_H-M   'P 1'
#
loop_
_entity.id
_entity.type
_entity.pdbx_description
1 polymer ?
#
loop_
_entity_poly.entity_id
_entity_poly.type
_entity_poly.pdbx_seq_one_letter_code
_entity_poly.pdbx_strand_id
1 'polypeptide(L)'
;MAARSLALEALESRLNLSGVTPMFVPAAPLAVPSAVEQSVQNVPRITLAGEPVAGATNVPVSTYTAIYNSRLETRRSGTNIGWVSPAGAYVDYTLHANTAGDYSLALSLASVGGANLNVYVNGEWQAFVSDSATGSWDTYRTRTATINLNAGANTVRIQSANGTQYNLNAISFDALGAVPAVTPVSTINDNTWLSVKDFAAISGAQLETRAFGVNIGYMSASGATIDYEINVLTGGTYALTLGLANTANASLDVLVDGVKATSMTNAPTGSWDNFARASRNITLTAGRHTLRLASTGNTQFNLNSIHFARQSTITLPPPTSPPAPTNTSFNIAVNERWLTSYSALEITGTSSADSLYITQSGNTLTINANGATRQFTGNYGELIVRGGEGNDIITVDASVTLDTRMYGNGGANTLRNFTRGRGTIVSIGAGADNLTGNGVNTSYWADTTDTVNAAWAESNAGRVHRVASFYQPYSKVSGSYGFVSLELNGQNLVDPSHTGSGTTRLTNSSFWGRGPVIEDVNQGQAADCYFLTPLQSLARYQPETLRETGVDLGDGTYAIQFKRSGKTHFVRVDGDLPTNSWGGLRYSRPGASGSMWVSIYEKAYAHFRTGANSFASLDYGWMTGVYGELGVAASTFALSDQTTFHNTVSAKLAANKPVDIGTNSVVNGAPLATKHTYSVVNTRRDANGTVWVTLRNPWGFDGYGNDGNSSDGLLTMTFATLRNAVTSGTMVA
;
A
#
# COMPACT_ATOMS: atom_id res chain seq x y z
N MET A 1 11.13 33.03 -53.99
CA MET A 1 11.40 33.94 -52.83
C MET A 1 10.26 34.94 -52.73
N ALA A 2 9.94 35.45 -51.53
CA ALA A 2 9.03 36.58 -51.21
C ALA A 2 7.69 36.70 -52.02
N ALA A 3 6.50 36.38 -51.52
CA ALA A 3 5.74 36.83 -50.32
C ALA A 3 5.11 38.25 -50.42
N ARG A 4 3.76 38.35 -50.28
CA ARG A 4 2.98 39.45 -49.62
C ARG A 4 1.44 39.28 -49.72
N SER A 5 0.73 39.90 -48.76
CA SER A 5 -0.73 40.24 -48.67
C SER A 5 -1.75 39.08 -48.72
N LEU A 6 -2.77 38.91 -47.88
CA LEU A 6 -3.72 39.77 -47.09
C LEU A 6 -4.89 40.40 -47.88
N ALA A 7 -6.11 40.03 -47.44
CA ALA A 7 -7.47 40.57 -47.73
C ALA A 7 -7.95 40.46 -49.20
N LEU A 8 -9.25 40.44 -49.55
CA LEU A 8 -10.49 40.86 -48.86
C LEU A 8 -11.74 40.23 -49.55
N GLU A 9 -12.85 39.95 -48.81
CA GLU A 9 -14.28 39.84 -49.27
C GLU A 9 -14.68 38.94 -50.48
N ALA A 10 -15.94 38.55 -50.73
CA ALA A 10 -17.16 38.31 -49.91
C ALA A 10 -18.22 37.58 -50.78
N LEU A 11 -19.24 36.94 -50.16
CA LEU A 11 -20.60 36.90 -50.74
C LEU A 11 -21.68 36.58 -49.68
N GLU A 12 -22.74 37.39 -49.64
CA GLU A 12 -23.93 37.20 -48.80
C GLU A 12 -25.16 36.80 -49.63
N SER A 13 -26.07 36.00 -49.06
CA SER A 13 -27.48 35.86 -49.53
C SER A 13 -28.27 34.97 -48.54
N ARG A 14 -29.47 35.29 -48.02
CA ARG A 14 -30.37 36.46 -48.19
C ARG A 14 -31.19 36.76 -46.92
N LEU A 15 -31.54 38.04 -46.75
CA LEU A 15 -32.84 38.66 -46.38
C LEU A 15 -34.07 37.73 -46.09
N ASN A 16 -35.05 38.07 -45.23
CA ASN A 16 -35.34 39.31 -44.45
C ASN A 16 -36.44 39.08 -43.36
N LEU A 17 -36.78 40.15 -42.60
CA LEU A 17 -38.01 40.39 -41.80
C LEU A 17 -38.21 39.62 -40.47
N SER A 18 -38.92 40.13 -39.45
CA SER A 18 -39.00 41.51 -38.89
C SER A 18 -39.78 41.51 -37.56
N GLY A 19 -39.14 41.88 -36.44
CA GLY A 19 -39.69 42.44 -35.19
C GLY A 19 -40.95 41.85 -34.51
N VAL A 20 -40.78 41.32 -33.29
CA VAL A 20 -41.76 41.37 -32.17
C VAL A 20 -40.96 41.52 -30.85
N THR A 21 -41.55 42.13 -29.83
CA THR A 21 -40.94 42.34 -28.49
C THR A 21 -40.76 41.04 -27.69
N PRO A 22 -39.74 40.93 -26.82
CA PRO A 22 -39.56 39.77 -25.94
C PRO A 22 -40.63 39.76 -24.83
N MET A 23 -41.35 38.65 -24.69
CA MET A 23 -42.35 38.43 -23.66
C MET A 23 -41.74 37.65 -22.48
N PHE A 24 -41.94 38.13 -21.25
CA PHE A 24 -41.41 37.51 -20.03
C PHE A 24 -42.27 36.31 -19.57
N VAL A 25 -41.68 35.11 -19.51
CA VAL A 25 -42.15 33.99 -18.67
C VAL A 25 -40.91 33.26 -18.12
N PRO A 26 -40.79 33.00 -16.81
CA PRO A 26 -39.56 32.45 -16.22
C PRO A 26 -39.48 30.92 -16.29
N ALA A 27 -38.26 30.40 -16.37
CA ALA A 27 -37.91 28.99 -16.12
C ALA A 27 -37.08 28.90 -14.82
N ALA A 28 -37.32 27.85 -14.02
CA ALA A 28 -36.67 27.68 -12.72
C ALA A 28 -35.25 27.09 -12.84
N PRO A 29 -34.29 27.50 -11.99
CA PRO A 29 -32.93 26.95 -12.01
C PRO A 29 -32.82 25.63 -11.23
N LEU A 30 -32.07 24.68 -11.78
CA LEU A 30 -31.41 23.62 -11.01
C LEU A 30 -29.90 23.85 -11.05
N ALA A 31 -29.23 23.62 -9.92
CA ALA A 31 -27.88 24.12 -9.68
C ALA A 31 -26.77 23.12 -10.02
N VAL A 32 -25.58 23.66 -10.31
CA VAL A 32 -24.31 22.92 -10.36
C VAL A 32 -23.32 23.60 -9.41
N PRO A 33 -22.82 22.92 -8.37
CA PRO A 33 -21.78 23.48 -7.50
C PRO A 33 -20.37 23.16 -8.03
N SER A 34 -19.55 24.18 -8.26
CA SER A 34 -18.13 24.05 -8.59
C SER A 34 -17.28 23.88 -7.32
N ALA A 35 -16.25 23.03 -7.37
CA ALA A 35 -15.29 22.86 -6.29
C ALA A 35 -14.10 23.83 -6.40
N VAL A 36 -13.62 24.32 -5.25
CA VAL A 36 -12.34 25.04 -5.10
C VAL A 36 -11.71 24.60 -3.77
N GLU A 37 -10.45 24.15 -3.79
CA GLU A 37 -9.69 23.80 -2.59
C GLU A 37 -9.04 25.05 -1.95
N GLN A 38 -8.95 25.10 -0.60
CA GLN A 38 -7.78 25.62 0.13
C GLN A 38 -7.64 25.00 1.55
N SER A 39 -6.84 23.91 1.64
CA SER A 39 -5.73 23.67 2.61
C SER A 39 -5.83 23.93 4.14
N VAL A 40 -5.04 23.12 4.90
CA VAL A 40 -4.34 23.39 6.21
C VAL A 40 -4.82 22.65 7.51
N GLN A 41 -4.03 21.64 7.94
CA GLN A 41 -3.78 21.08 9.30
C GLN A 41 -4.80 20.12 10.00
N ASN A 42 -4.27 19.12 10.73
CA ASN A 42 -5.00 18.03 11.44
C ASN A 42 -4.51 17.80 12.90
N VAL A 43 -5.35 17.16 13.71
CA VAL A 43 -5.27 16.83 15.17
C VAL A 43 -5.85 15.37 15.34
N PRO A 44 -6.67 14.95 16.35
CA PRO A 44 -7.63 13.81 16.18
C PRO A 44 -9.11 14.08 16.59
N ARG A 45 -10.12 13.68 15.78
CA ARG A 45 -11.58 13.60 16.10
C ARG A 45 -11.99 12.12 16.16
N ILE A 46 -13.25 11.90 16.52
CA ILE A 46 -14.07 10.72 16.23
C ILE A 46 -14.97 10.99 14.99
N THR A 47 -15.45 9.93 14.34
CA THR A 47 -16.26 9.98 13.11
C THR A 47 -17.72 9.56 13.35
N LEU A 48 -18.68 10.21 12.67
CA LEU A 48 -20.02 9.67 12.42
C LEU A 48 -20.06 9.06 11.00
N ALA A 49 -20.10 7.74 10.90
CA ALA A 49 -20.35 6.94 9.68
C ALA A 49 -19.85 7.52 8.32
N GLY A 50 -18.55 7.83 8.21
CA GLY A 50 -17.91 8.25 6.95
C GLY A 50 -16.65 9.10 7.18
N GLU A 51 -15.51 8.61 6.68
CA GLU A 51 -14.17 9.24 6.68
C GLU A 51 -13.45 9.56 8.03
N PRO A 52 -12.14 9.29 8.17
CA PRO A 52 -11.37 9.52 9.42
C PRO A 52 -10.56 10.85 9.44
N VAL A 53 -10.95 11.86 10.26
CA VAL A 53 -10.25 13.18 10.39
C VAL A 53 -10.32 13.81 11.82
N ALA A 54 -10.06 15.14 11.99
CA ALA A 54 -9.55 15.81 13.22
C ALA A 54 -10.01 17.28 13.53
N GLY A 55 -9.95 17.87 14.77
CA GLY A 55 -9.52 17.45 16.15
C GLY A 55 -10.60 17.15 17.24
N ALA A 56 -10.56 17.67 18.48
CA ALA A 56 -11.59 17.45 19.55
C ALA A 56 -13.05 17.24 19.05
N THR A 57 -13.78 16.17 19.36
CA THR A 57 -14.92 15.73 18.49
C THR A 57 -16.17 16.60 18.60
N ASN A 58 -16.31 17.61 17.73
CA ASN A 58 -17.56 18.36 17.58
C ASN A 58 -18.68 17.46 17.03
N VAL A 59 -19.72 17.20 17.82
CA VAL A 59 -20.96 16.57 17.34
C VAL A 59 -21.93 17.69 16.92
N PRO A 60 -22.38 17.74 15.66
CA PRO A 60 -23.34 18.75 15.23
C PRO A 60 -24.63 18.62 16.03
N VAL A 61 -25.14 19.71 16.58
CA VAL A 61 -26.36 19.69 17.41
C VAL A 61 -27.59 19.15 16.66
N SER A 62 -27.56 19.13 15.33
CA SER A 62 -28.58 18.56 14.44
C SER A 62 -28.50 17.03 14.23
N THR A 63 -27.45 16.34 14.69
CA THR A 63 -27.29 14.87 14.50
C THR A 63 -27.75 14.05 15.72
N TYR A 64 -28.81 14.49 16.39
CA TYR A 64 -29.45 13.72 17.47
C TYR A 64 -30.22 12.53 16.90
N THR A 65 -30.35 11.46 17.69
CA THR A 65 -31.16 10.28 17.37
C THR A 65 -32.55 10.31 18.02
N ALA A 66 -32.74 11.09 19.10
CA ALA A 66 -34.05 11.48 19.61
C ALA A 66 -34.02 12.88 20.23
N ILE A 67 -35.16 13.58 20.23
CA ILE A 67 -35.33 14.87 20.90
C ILE A 67 -36.74 14.98 21.48
N TYR A 68 -36.87 15.54 22.69
CA TYR A 68 -38.14 15.63 23.41
C TYR A 68 -38.24 16.95 24.18
N ASN A 69 -39.44 17.55 24.17
CA ASN A 69 -39.77 18.85 24.78
C ASN A 69 -38.72 19.96 24.53
N SER A 70 -38.07 19.91 23.36
CA SER A 70 -37.07 20.84 22.84
C SER A 70 -37.02 20.68 21.31
N ARG A 71 -36.37 21.59 20.58
CA ARG A 71 -36.25 21.51 19.11
C ARG A 71 -35.00 22.23 18.61
N LEU A 72 -34.60 21.95 17.37
CA LEU A 72 -33.68 22.84 16.66
C LEU A 72 -34.35 24.19 16.41
N GLU A 73 -33.59 25.26 16.58
CA GLU A 73 -33.90 26.58 16.04
C GLU A 73 -32.65 27.23 15.43
N THR A 74 -32.86 28.20 14.54
CA THR A 74 -31.79 29.01 13.97
C THR A 74 -31.88 30.42 14.51
N ARG A 75 -30.80 30.91 15.13
CA ARG A 75 -30.68 32.27 15.66
C ARG A 75 -29.52 33.00 14.98
N ARG A 76 -29.26 34.25 15.40
CA ARG A 76 -28.10 35.04 14.95
C ARG A 76 -26.77 34.36 15.27
N SER A 77 -26.73 33.56 16.34
CA SER A 77 -25.59 32.72 16.74
C SER A 77 -25.44 31.41 15.93
N GLY A 78 -26.33 31.12 14.98
CA GLY A 78 -26.37 29.87 14.20
C GLY A 78 -27.47 28.91 14.65
N THR A 79 -27.38 27.66 14.20
CA THR A 79 -28.31 26.58 14.60
C THR A 79 -27.96 26.08 16.00
N ASN A 80 -28.97 25.96 16.86
CA ASN A 80 -28.85 25.39 18.20
C ASN A 80 -30.04 24.46 18.49
N ILE A 81 -29.94 23.66 19.54
CA ILE A 81 -31.11 23.12 20.24
C ILE A 81 -31.58 24.19 21.22
N GLY A 82 -32.85 24.58 21.11
CA GLY A 82 -33.51 25.55 21.96
C GLY A 82 -34.94 25.12 22.30
N TRP A 83 -35.72 26.06 22.84
CA TRP A 83 -37.06 25.79 23.38
C TRP A 83 -37.10 24.66 24.42
N VAL A 84 -35.98 24.45 25.13
CA VAL A 84 -35.86 23.44 26.18
C VAL A 84 -36.90 23.70 27.26
N SER A 85 -37.84 22.79 27.42
CA SER A 85 -38.86 22.85 28.46
C SER A 85 -38.27 22.60 29.84
N PRO A 86 -38.72 23.32 30.89
CA PRO A 86 -38.41 22.97 32.27
C PRO A 86 -39.00 21.60 32.68
N ALA A 87 -40.00 21.10 31.94
CA ALA A 87 -40.64 19.81 32.16
C ALA A 87 -39.98 18.70 31.34
N GLY A 88 -38.82 18.23 31.82
CA GLY A 88 -38.22 16.95 31.42
C GLY A 88 -37.73 16.84 29.97
N ALA A 89 -37.36 17.95 29.34
CA ALA A 89 -36.78 17.95 28.00
C ALA A 89 -35.46 17.17 27.93
N TYR A 90 -35.22 16.46 26.82
CA TYR A 90 -33.95 15.77 26.57
C TYR A 90 -33.62 15.69 25.09
N VAL A 91 -32.35 15.42 24.79
CA VAL A 91 -31.82 15.05 23.48
C VAL A 91 -30.88 13.86 23.62
N ASP A 92 -31.00 12.90 22.72
CA ASP A 92 -30.16 11.70 22.65
C ASP A 92 -29.27 11.73 21.41
N TYR A 93 -28.01 11.31 21.57
CA TYR A 93 -27.06 11.11 20.48
C TYR A 93 -26.55 9.68 20.49
N THR A 94 -26.44 9.05 19.32
CA THR A 94 -25.72 7.78 19.17
C THR A 94 -24.31 8.07 18.68
N LEU A 95 -23.30 7.72 19.49
CA LEU A 95 -21.88 8.00 19.25
C LEU A 95 -21.10 6.69 19.16
N HIS A 96 -20.08 6.65 18.31
CA HIS A 96 -19.22 5.47 18.19
C HIS A 96 -17.83 5.76 18.77
N ALA A 97 -17.49 5.16 19.91
CA ALA A 97 -16.18 5.35 20.55
C ALA A 97 -15.23 4.22 20.14
N ASN A 98 -14.03 4.58 19.66
CA ASN A 98 -13.03 3.61 19.20
C ASN A 98 -12.40 2.80 20.35
N THR A 99 -12.51 3.30 21.58
CA THR A 99 -11.99 2.71 22.82
C THR A 99 -13.00 2.96 23.94
N ALA A 100 -13.12 2.02 24.87
CA ALA A 100 -13.83 2.29 26.12
C ALA A 100 -12.98 3.20 27.02
N GLY A 101 -13.61 4.05 27.83
CA GLY A 101 -12.92 4.92 28.79
C GLY A 101 -13.64 6.22 29.10
N ASP A 102 -12.94 7.10 29.82
CA ASP A 102 -13.45 8.40 30.24
C ASP A 102 -13.25 9.47 29.16
N TYR A 103 -14.31 10.22 28.88
CA TYR A 103 -14.35 11.32 27.93
C TYR A 103 -14.80 12.61 28.62
N SER A 104 -14.13 13.72 28.34
CA SER A 104 -14.67 15.05 28.58
C SER A 104 -15.79 15.31 27.58
N LEU A 105 -17.00 15.48 28.09
CA LEU A 105 -18.12 16.05 27.37
C LEU A 105 -18.14 17.56 27.61
N ALA A 106 -17.95 18.35 26.56
CA ALA A 106 -18.08 19.79 26.56
C ALA A 106 -19.44 20.22 25.97
N LEU A 107 -20.22 20.99 26.72
CA LEU A 107 -21.52 21.53 26.33
C LEU A 107 -21.47 23.06 26.28
N SER A 108 -21.74 23.64 25.11
CA SER A 108 -21.78 25.09 24.91
C SER A 108 -23.20 25.62 25.12
N LEU A 109 -23.44 26.24 26.28
CA LEU A 109 -24.76 26.54 26.83
C LEU A 109 -25.03 28.05 26.86
N ALA A 110 -26.26 28.46 26.58
CA ALA A 110 -26.76 29.83 26.76
C ALA A 110 -28.08 29.82 27.56
N SER A 111 -28.23 30.72 28.54
CA SER A 111 -29.46 30.84 29.33
C SER A 111 -29.59 32.21 30.00
N VAL A 112 -30.82 32.71 30.12
CA VAL A 112 -31.13 33.92 30.92
C VAL A 112 -31.43 33.61 32.39
N GLY A 113 -31.70 32.35 32.75
CA GLY A 113 -32.04 31.92 34.11
C GLY A 113 -31.03 30.97 34.77
N GLY A 114 -30.03 30.52 34.00
CA GLY A 114 -29.13 29.43 34.38
C GLY A 114 -29.59 28.09 33.81
N ALA A 115 -28.66 27.15 33.70
CA ALA A 115 -28.84 25.84 33.09
C ALA A 115 -28.46 24.74 34.10
N ASN A 116 -29.24 23.67 34.17
CA ASN A 116 -28.94 22.46 34.93
C ASN A 116 -29.30 21.25 34.06
N LEU A 117 -28.39 20.30 33.92
CA LEU A 117 -28.51 19.17 33.01
C LEU A 117 -28.02 17.90 33.69
N ASN A 118 -28.75 16.80 33.55
CA ASN A 118 -28.23 15.45 33.78
C ASN A 118 -27.72 14.87 32.46
N VAL A 119 -26.59 14.17 32.52
CA VAL A 119 -26.07 13.38 31.41
C VAL A 119 -26.12 11.90 31.77
N TYR A 120 -26.64 11.09 30.86
CA TYR A 120 -26.67 9.64 30.96
C TYR A 120 -25.97 9.02 29.75
N VAL A 121 -25.32 7.86 29.96
CA VAL A 121 -24.73 7.05 28.89
C VAL A 121 -25.29 5.64 29.00
N ASN A 122 -25.83 5.11 27.89
CA ASN A 122 -26.41 3.77 27.78
C ASN A 122 -27.54 3.48 28.81
N GLY A 123 -28.16 4.54 29.34
CA GLY A 123 -29.19 4.49 30.39
C GLY A 123 -28.70 4.92 31.77
N GLU A 124 -27.40 4.78 32.06
CA GLU A 124 -26.81 5.05 33.37
C GLU A 124 -26.42 6.52 33.55
N TRP A 125 -26.70 7.09 34.73
CA TRP A 125 -26.35 8.48 35.04
C TRP A 125 -24.83 8.64 35.18
N GLN A 126 -24.28 9.67 34.55
CA GLN A 126 -22.84 9.94 34.52
C GLN A 126 -22.46 11.24 35.25
N ALA A 127 -23.21 12.32 34.97
CA ALA A 127 -22.82 13.66 35.44
C ALA A 127 -24.01 14.61 35.57
N PHE A 128 -23.82 15.62 36.43
CA PHE A 128 -24.65 16.82 36.48
C PHE A 128 -23.84 18.03 36.00
N VAL A 129 -24.29 18.68 34.93
CA VAL A 129 -23.69 19.89 34.37
C VAL A 129 -24.58 21.08 34.74
N SER A 130 -24.00 22.12 35.32
CA SER A 130 -24.71 23.37 35.60
C SER A 130 -23.99 24.57 35.00
N ASP A 131 -24.74 25.64 34.73
CA ASP A 131 -24.19 26.96 34.43
C ASP A 131 -25.04 28.10 34.99
N SER A 132 -24.40 29.22 35.34
CA SER A 132 -25.12 30.44 35.69
C SER A 132 -25.72 31.11 34.45
N ALA A 133 -26.61 32.08 34.62
CA ALA A 133 -27.15 32.83 33.48
C ALA A 133 -26.01 33.50 32.68
N THR A 134 -26.02 33.32 31.36
CA THR A 134 -25.13 33.98 30.40
C THR A 134 -25.69 35.34 29.93
N GLY A 135 -26.89 35.70 30.39
CA GLY A 135 -27.53 37.00 30.14
C GLY A 135 -28.23 37.14 28.78
N SER A 136 -28.06 36.18 27.88
CA SER A 136 -28.73 36.15 26.56
C SER A 136 -28.81 34.73 26.01
N TRP A 137 -29.89 34.44 25.29
CA TRP A 137 -30.11 33.19 24.55
C TRP A 137 -29.14 32.96 23.37
N ASP A 138 -28.36 33.98 23.01
CA ASP A 138 -27.34 33.95 21.97
C ASP A 138 -25.90 34.11 22.51
N THR A 139 -25.73 34.25 23.83
CA THR A 139 -24.41 34.31 24.50
C THR A 139 -24.11 32.96 25.14
N TYR A 140 -23.14 32.24 24.59
CA TYR A 140 -22.80 30.88 24.99
C TYR A 140 -21.55 30.80 25.85
N ARG A 141 -21.51 29.82 26.77
CA ARG A 141 -20.36 29.44 27.58
C ARG A 141 -20.24 27.92 27.64
N THR A 142 -19.03 27.41 27.42
CA THR A 142 -18.76 25.97 27.50
C THR A 142 -18.62 25.51 28.95
N ARG A 143 -19.28 24.41 29.29
CA ARG A 143 -19.11 23.66 30.54
C ARG A 143 -18.72 22.22 30.23
N THR A 144 -17.79 21.67 31.01
CA THR A 144 -17.29 20.31 30.83
C THR A 144 -17.73 19.39 31.97
N ALA A 145 -17.90 18.10 31.65
CA ALA A 145 -18.00 17.01 32.62
C ALA A 145 -17.27 15.77 32.09
N THR A 146 -16.93 14.84 32.97
CA THR A 146 -16.46 13.50 32.58
C THR A 146 -17.65 12.56 32.41
N ILE A 147 -17.64 11.74 31.37
CA ILE A 147 -18.55 10.63 31.15
C ILE A 147 -17.76 9.38 30.75
N ASN A 148 -18.21 8.19 31.13
CA ASN A 148 -17.61 6.94 30.66
C ASN A 148 -18.36 6.45 29.41
N LEU A 149 -17.62 6.04 28.36
CA LEU A 149 -18.17 5.42 27.15
C LEU A 149 -17.65 3.98 27.01
N ASN A 150 -18.49 3.07 26.52
CA ASN A 150 -18.09 1.74 26.08
C ASN A 150 -17.37 1.82 24.72
N ALA A 151 -16.58 0.81 24.36
CA ALA A 151 -16.11 0.67 22.99
C ALA A 151 -17.29 0.32 22.06
N GLY A 152 -17.32 0.92 20.86
CA GLY A 152 -18.42 0.77 19.91
C GLY A 152 -19.51 1.82 20.08
N ALA A 153 -20.75 1.47 19.75
CA ALA A 153 -21.90 2.36 19.80
C ALA A 153 -22.37 2.62 21.25
N ASN A 154 -22.63 3.90 21.56
CA ASN A 154 -23.16 4.38 22.83
C ASN A 154 -24.34 5.32 22.57
N THR A 155 -25.32 5.34 23.47
CA THR A 155 -26.39 6.34 23.50
C THR A 155 -26.12 7.34 24.62
N VAL A 156 -25.88 8.60 24.29
CA VAL A 156 -25.64 9.69 25.24
C VAL A 156 -26.87 10.59 25.31
N ARG A 157 -27.53 10.64 26.47
CA ARG A 157 -28.69 11.50 26.73
C ARG A 157 -28.25 12.74 27.50
N ILE A 158 -28.63 13.90 27.00
CA ILE A 158 -28.52 15.20 27.69
C ILE A 158 -29.93 15.65 28.06
N GLN A 159 -30.25 15.70 29.35
CA GLN A 159 -31.59 15.94 29.87
C GLN A 159 -31.62 17.18 30.77
N SER A 160 -32.59 18.07 30.56
CA SER A 160 -32.81 19.24 31.43
C SER A 160 -33.23 18.81 32.83
N ALA A 161 -32.62 19.45 33.83
CA ALA A 161 -32.84 19.22 35.25
C ALA A 161 -33.30 20.50 35.96
N ASN A 162 -33.85 20.32 37.16
CA ASN A 162 -34.22 21.39 38.11
C ASN A 162 -35.09 22.52 37.53
N GLY A 163 -35.94 22.21 36.54
CA GLY A 163 -36.84 23.19 35.92
C GLY A 163 -36.13 24.28 35.11
N THR A 164 -34.91 24.03 34.62
CA THR A 164 -34.14 25.05 33.88
C THR A 164 -34.42 25.05 32.38
N GLN A 165 -34.05 26.16 31.73
CA GLN A 165 -34.14 26.35 30.29
C GLN A 165 -32.81 26.89 29.76
N TYR A 166 -32.36 26.35 28.63
CA TYR A 166 -31.10 26.70 27.98
C TYR A 166 -31.19 26.48 26.47
N ASN A 167 -30.28 27.10 25.72
CA ASN A 167 -29.93 26.70 24.36
C ASN A 167 -28.57 25.98 24.38
N LEU A 168 -28.37 25.04 23.46
CA LEU A 168 -27.15 24.25 23.28
C LEU A 168 -26.73 24.33 21.80
N ASN A 169 -25.62 25.01 21.50
CA ASN A 169 -25.18 25.25 20.10
C ASN A 169 -23.95 24.42 19.66
N ALA A 170 -23.18 23.87 20.61
CA ALA A 170 -22.07 22.98 20.32
C ALA A 170 -21.91 21.93 21.42
N ILE A 171 -21.54 20.73 21.00
CA ILE A 171 -21.22 19.58 21.84
C ILE A 171 -19.86 19.06 21.36
N SER A 172 -18.91 18.79 22.25
CA SER A 172 -17.72 18.02 21.87
C SER A 172 -17.33 16.93 22.87
N PHE A 173 -16.62 15.91 22.36
CA PHE A 173 -16.12 14.77 23.13
C PHE A 173 -14.62 14.56 22.90
N ASP A 174 -13.87 14.51 24.00
CA ASP A 174 -12.41 14.37 24.06
C ASP A 174 -12.03 13.29 25.08
N ALA A 175 -11.13 12.35 24.77
CA ALA A 175 -10.69 11.36 25.75
C ALA A 175 -9.88 12.02 26.88
N LEU A 176 -10.18 11.71 28.15
CA LEU A 176 -9.51 12.32 29.30
C LEU A 176 -8.30 11.50 29.79
N GLY A 177 -7.20 12.21 29.99
CA GLY A 177 -5.91 11.62 30.33
C GLY A 177 -5.80 11.12 31.76
N ALA A 178 -6.16 9.85 31.98
CA ALA A 178 -5.09 8.93 32.30
C ALA A 178 -4.50 8.41 30.99
N VAL A 179 -3.18 8.24 30.92
CA VAL A 179 -2.60 7.27 29.98
C VAL A 179 -2.44 5.98 30.77
N PRO A 180 -3.41 5.04 30.74
CA PRO A 180 -2.98 3.65 30.80
C PRO A 180 -1.98 3.47 29.65
N ALA A 181 -0.93 2.68 29.85
CA ALA A 181 -0.12 2.28 28.70
C ALA A 181 -1.10 1.78 27.63
N VAL A 182 -1.06 2.35 26.42
CA VAL A 182 -1.99 1.97 25.34
C VAL A 182 -1.52 0.60 24.89
N THR A 183 -1.96 -0.42 25.64
CA THR A 183 -1.41 -1.76 25.65
C THR A 183 -1.46 -2.28 24.22
N PRO A 184 -0.34 -2.37 23.48
CA PRO A 184 -0.42 -2.19 22.02
C PRO A 184 -1.11 -3.39 21.36
N VAL A 185 -2.41 -3.25 21.08
CA VAL A 185 -3.26 -4.35 20.65
C VAL A 185 -2.98 -4.65 19.18
N SER A 186 -2.00 -5.51 18.95
CA SER A 186 -1.57 -5.87 17.61
C SER A 186 -2.58 -6.81 16.98
N THR A 187 -3.20 -6.39 15.89
CA THR A 187 -4.16 -7.21 15.16
C THR A 187 -3.44 -8.37 14.48
N ILE A 188 -3.78 -9.61 14.84
CA ILE A 188 -3.20 -10.83 14.28
C ILE A 188 -4.14 -11.38 13.21
N ASN A 189 -3.70 -11.21 11.97
CA ASN A 189 -4.26 -11.81 10.77
C ASN A 189 -3.51 -13.10 10.42
N ASP A 190 -3.94 -13.76 9.33
CA ASP A 190 -3.41 -15.05 8.86
C ASP A 190 -1.90 -15.07 8.59
N ASN A 191 -1.28 -13.92 8.34
CA ASN A 191 0.17 -13.79 8.27
C ASN A 191 0.60 -12.42 8.83
N THR A 192 1.21 -12.38 10.01
CA THR A 192 1.46 -11.14 10.78
C THR A 192 2.84 -11.11 11.42
N TRP A 193 3.62 -10.06 11.16
CA TRP A 193 4.80 -9.71 11.94
C TRP A 193 4.39 -8.82 13.11
N LEU A 194 4.65 -9.29 14.34
CA LEU A 194 4.44 -8.53 15.56
C LEU A 194 5.73 -7.75 15.88
N SER A 195 5.60 -6.43 16.01
CA SER A 195 6.71 -5.54 16.35
C SER A 195 7.18 -5.80 17.77
N VAL A 196 8.49 -6.02 17.95
CA VAL A 196 9.13 -6.22 19.27
C VAL A 196 9.13 -4.96 20.15
N LYS A 197 8.61 -3.83 19.65
CA LYS A 197 8.42 -2.58 20.41
C LYS A 197 7.03 -2.48 21.02
N ASP A 198 6.09 -3.31 20.57
CA ASP A 198 4.65 -3.13 20.76
C ASP A 198 4.17 -4.00 21.94
N PHE A 199 5.00 -4.13 22.97
CA PHE A 199 4.69 -4.94 24.15
C PHE A 199 3.73 -4.22 25.12
N ALA A 200 2.85 -5.00 25.72
CA ALA A 200 1.94 -4.61 26.79
C ALA A 200 2.70 -4.24 28.08
N ALA A 201 3.66 -5.07 28.44
CA ALA A 201 4.51 -4.92 29.61
C ALA A 201 5.83 -5.67 29.38
N ILE A 202 6.89 -5.25 30.05
CA ILE A 202 8.18 -5.93 30.05
C ILE A 202 8.77 -5.93 31.47
N SER A 203 9.35 -7.05 31.87
CA SER A 203 9.98 -7.21 33.19
C SER A 203 11.23 -8.06 33.07
N GLY A 204 12.31 -7.64 33.74
CA GLY A 204 13.62 -8.30 33.65
C GLY A 204 14.28 -8.22 32.27
N ALA A 205 13.88 -7.28 31.41
CA ALA A 205 14.40 -7.08 30.06
C ALA A 205 14.11 -5.66 29.57
N GLN A 206 14.74 -5.23 28.46
CA GLN A 206 14.55 -3.90 27.88
C GLN A 206 14.72 -3.90 26.35
N LEU A 207 14.24 -2.84 25.69
CA LEU A 207 14.61 -2.57 24.29
C LEU A 207 16.07 -2.13 24.20
N GLU A 208 16.76 -2.57 23.16
CA GLU A 208 18.05 -2.04 22.74
C GLU A 208 18.05 -1.70 21.25
N THR A 209 18.92 -0.76 20.85
CA THR A 209 19.11 -0.37 19.45
C THR A 209 20.53 -0.75 19.02
N ARG A 210 20.62 -1.48 17.92
CA ARG A 210 21.84 -2.04 17.33
C ARG A 210 21.94 -1.62 15.86
N ALA A 211 23.06 -1.91 15.21
CA ALA A 211 23.28 -1.56 13.80
C ALA A 211 22.25 -2.19 12.83
N PHE A 212 21.63 -3.31 13.21
CA PHE A 212 20.58 -3.99 12.44
C PHE A 212 19.15 -3.53 12.76
N GLY A 213 18.95 -2.61 13.71
CA GLY A 213 17.63 -2.13 14.14
C GLY A 213 17.39 -2.25 15.66
N VAL A 214 16.14 -2.47 16.05
CA VAL A 214 15.72 -2.55 17.46
C VAL A 214 15.33 -3.99 17.81
N ASN A 215 15.80 -4.48 18.96
CA ASN A 215 15.41 -5.76 19.53
C ASN A 215 15.09 -5.63 21.02
N ILE A 216 14.47 -6.64 21.61
CA ILE A 216 14.47 -6.82 23.06
C ILE A 216 15.76 -7.56 23.43
N GLY A 217 16.39 -7.15 24.53
CA GLY A 217 17.60 -7.76 25.05
C GLY A 217 17.73 -7.58 26.57
N TYR A 218 18.91 -7.90 27.09
CA TYR A 218 19.20 -7.92 28.54
C TYR A 218 18.24 -8.81 29.35
N MET A 219 17.69 -9.87 28.76
CA MET A 219 16.79 -10.81 29.44
C MET A 219 17.46 -11.39 30.69
N SER A 220 16.81 -11.26 31.85
CA SER A 220 17.34 -11.74 33.13
C SER A 220 17.39 -13.27 33.18
N ALA A 221 18.53 -13.79 33.64
CA ALA A 221 18.71 -15.19 33.99
C ALA A 221 17.88 -15.59 35.24
N SER A 222 17.27 -14.65 35.96
CA SER A 222 16.32 -14.94 37.05
C SER A 222 14.87 -15.12 36.58
N GLY A 223 14.63 -15.11 35.26
CA GLY A 223 13.30 -15.01 34.65
C GLY A 223 12.99 -13.57 34.24
N ALA A 224 12.55 -13.43 32.99
CA ALA A 224 12.11 -12.18 32.36
C ALA A 224 10.83 -12.45 31.56
N THR A 225 9.91 -11.49 31.51
CA THR A 225 8.62 -11.61 30.82
C THR A 225 8.39 -10.45 29.87
N ILE A 226 7.90 -10.77 28.67
CA ILE A 226 7.45 -9.79 27.67
C ILE A 226 6.00 -10.14 27.34
N ASP A 227 5.09 -9.23 27.63
CA ASP A 227 3.67 -9.39 27.39
C ASP A 227 3.26 -8.60 26.15
N TYR A 228 2.27 -9.07 25.40
CA TYR A 228 1.66 -8.39 24.28
C TYR A 228 0.14 -8.56 24.37
N GLU A 229 -0.61 -7.50 24.04
CA GLU A 229 -2.02 -7.64 23.74
C GLU A 229 -2.16 -7.91 22.24
N ILE A 230 -2.92 -8.93 21.87
CA ILE A 230 -3.18 -9.26 20.48
C ILE A 230 -4.68 -9.35 20.23
N ASN A 231 -5.14 -8.90 19.06
CA ASN A 231 -6.52 -9.08 18.61
C ASN A 231 -6.54 -9.99 17.38
N VAL A 232 -6.86 -11.26 17.59
CA VAL A 232 -6.82 -12.30 16.57
C VAL A 232 -8.12 -12.24 15.77
N LEU A 233 -8.07 -11.90 14.48
CA LEU A 233 -9.30 -11.74 13.69
C LEU A 233 -10.01 -13.08 13.40
N THR A 234 -9.30 -14.20 13.45
CA THR A 234 -9.87 -15.52 13.13
C THR A 234 -9.24 -16.59 14.01
N GLY A 235 -10.03 -17.33 14.78
CA GLY A 235 -9.53 -18.41 15.64
C GLY A 235 -8.98 -19.59 14.81
N GLY A 236 -7.88 -20.19 15.25
CA GLY A 236 -7.20 -21.30 14.57
C GLY A 236 -5.82 -21.60 15.14
N THR A 237 -5.11 -22.54 14.51
CA THR A 237 -3.70 -22.83 14.82
C THR A 237 -2.80 -21.82 14.12
N TYR A 238 -1.76 -21.33 14.80
CA TYR A 238 -0.75 -20.40 14.27
C TYR A 238 0.65 -20.96 14.54
N ALA A 239 1.52 -20.94 13.52
CA ALA A 239 2.95 -21.14 13.68
C ALA A 239 3.57 -19.83 14.19
N LEU A 240 3.82 -19.77 15.50
CA LEU A 240 4.56 -18.70 16.14
C LEU A 240 6.05 -18.92 15.91
N THR A 241 6.72 -17.95 15.28
CA THR A 241 8.16 -17.98 15.00
C THR A 241 8.84 -16.78 15.66
N LEU A 242 9.94 -17.04 16.36
CA LEU A 242 10.72 -16.06 17.13
C LEU A 242 12.16 -16.01 16.60
N GLY A 243 12.68 -14.81 16.35
CA GLY A 243 14.09 -14.58 16.02
C GLY A 243 14.93 -14.36 17.28
N LEU A 244 15.74 -15.35 17.65
CA LEU A 244 16.44 -15.46 18.94
C LEU A 244 17.97 -15.49 18.78
N ALA A 245 18.70 -14.76 19.62
CA ALA A 245 20.16 -14.77 19.69
C ALA A 245 20.65 -15.01 21.12
N ASN A 246 21.65 -15.89 21.31
CA ASN A 246 22.09 -16.32 22.64
C ASN A 246 23.46 -17.03 22.59
N THR A 247 24.32 -16.80 23.59
CA THR A 247 25.68 -17.39 23.65
C THR A 247 25.75 -18.75 24.38
N ALA A 248 24.71 -19.11 25.12
CA ALA A 248 24.47 -20.44 25.70
C ALA A 248 23.10 -20.96 25.25
N ASN A 249 22.72 -22.20 25.59
CA ASN A 249 21.37 -22.70 25.30
C ASN A 249 20.30 -21.82 25.95
N ALA A 250 19.26 -21.46 25.20
CA ALA A 250 18.12 -20.67 25.67
C ALA A 250 16.83 -21.49 25.71
N SER A 251 15.95 -21.16 26.67
CA SER A 251 14.61 -21.73 26.83
C SER A 251 13.60 -20.67 27.25
N LEU A 252 12.41 -20.72 26.67
CA LEU A 252 11.29 -19.84 27.01
C LEU A 252 9.95 -20.57 26.91
N ASP A 253 8.99 -20.13 27.72
CA ASP A 253 7.59 -20.53 27.64
C ASP A 253 6.77 -19.44 26.94
N VAL A 254 5.77 -19.88 26.18
CA VAL A 254 4.75 -19.02 25.57
C VAL A 254 3.43 -19.31 26.26
N LEU A 255 2.78 -18.26 26.76
CA LEU A 255 1.48 -18.33 27.40
C LEU A 255 0.47 -17.47 26.64
N VAL A 256 -0.79 -17.91 26.60
CA VAL A 256 -1.95 -17.20 26.07
C VAL A 256 -2.96 -17.12 27.20
N ASP A 257 -3.40 -15.91 27.55
CA ASP A 257 -4.31 -15.61 28.67
C ASP A 257 -3.84 -16.21 30.01
N GLY A 258 -2.53 -16.25 30.21
CA GLY A 258 -1.88 -16.87 31.39
C GLY A 258 -1.77 -18.39 31.35
N VAL A 259 -2.35 -19.07 30.36
CA VAL A 259 -2.24 -20.52 30.15
C VAL A 259 -1.05 -20.84 29.25
N LYS A 260 -0.18 -21.75 29.67
CA LYS A 260 1.00 -22.17 28.87
C LYS A 260 0.59 -22.89 27.59
N ALA A 261 0.85 -22.26 26.44
CA ALA A 261 0.53 -22.78 25.12
C ALA A 261 1.66 -23.64 24.53
N THR A 262 2.93 -23.28 24.74
CA THR A 262 4.08 -24.07 24.27
C THR A 262 5.39 -23.71 24.99
N SER A 263 6.46 -24.45 24.70
CA SER A 263 7.85 -24.14 25.09
C SER A 263 8.76 -24.13 23.86
N MET A 264 9.68 -23.17 23.81
CA MET A 264 10.73 -23.09 22.79
C MET A 264 12.11 -23.23 23.43
N THR A 265 13.05 -23.76 22.65
CA THR A 265 14.48 -23.79 22.97
C THR A 265 15.27 -23.30 21.76
N ASN A 266 16.43 -22.69 22.01
CA ASN A 266 17.36 -22.28 20.97
C ASN A 266 18.79 -22.69 21.33
N ALA A 267 19.52 -23.23 20.35
CA ALA A 267 20.95 -23.54 20.49
C ALA A 267 21.79 -22.23 20.50
N PRO A 268 23.05 -22.25 20.95
CA PRO A 268 23.90 -21.07 20.93
C PRO A 268 24.10 -20.55 19.51
N THR A 269 23.82 -19.27 19.27
CA THR A 269 24.05 -18.59 17.99
C THR A 269 25.44 -17.95 17.90
N GLY A 270 26.23 -18.00 18.97
CA GLY A 270 27.61 -17.53 19.02
C GLY A 270 27.80 -16.01 19.16
N SER A 271 26.75 -15.21 18.97
CA SER A 271 26.76 -13.76 19.23
C SER A 271 25.35 -13.25 19.57
N TRP A 272 25.28 -12.22 20.42
CA TRP A 272 24.04 -11.50 20.76
C TRP A 272 23.41 -10.76 19.58
N ASP A 273 24.20 -10.50 18.53
CA ASP A 273 23.76 -9.86 17.28
C ASP A 273 23.45 -10.89 16.16
N ASN A 274 23.63 -12.20 16.40
CA ASN A 274 23.38 -13.27 15.42
C ASN A 274 22.10 -14.06 15.78
N PHE A 275 21.06 -13.96 14.97
CA PHE A 275 19.72 -14.47 15.30
C PHE A 275 19.33 -15.72 14.49
N ALA A 276 18.97 -16.80 15.19
CA ALA A 276 18.35 -17.99 14.62
C ALA A 276 16.82 -17.96 14.81
N ARG A 277 16.07 -18.72 14.00
CA ARG A 277 14.59 -18.78 14.12
C ARG A 277 14.14 -20.05 14.84
N ALA A 278 13.48 -19.88 15.98
CA ALA A 278 12.72 -20.95 16.64
C ALA A 278 11.24 -20.85 16.24
N SER A 279 10.56 -21.98 16.04
CA SER A 279 9.15 -22.01 15.64
C SER A 279 8.36 -23.12 16.34
N ARG A 280 7.09 -22.84 16.68
CA ARG A 280 6.13 -23.78 17.28
C ARG A 280 4.72 -23.43 16.85
N ASN A 281 3.86 -24.45 16.75
CA ASN A 281 2.42 -24.22 16.63
C ASN A 281 1.81 -23.90 18.01
N ILE A 282 0.90 -22.93 18.03
CA ILE A 282 0.01 -22.57 19.15
C ILE A 282 -1.41 -22.45 18.61
N THR A 283 -2.43 -22.54 19.46
CA THR A 283 -3.84 -22.32 19.06
C THR A 283 -4.34 -21.04 19.71
N LEU A 284 -5.02 -20.20 18.93
CA LEU A 284 -5.64 -18.95 19.36
C LEU A 284 -7.12 -18.97 18.97
N THR A 285 -8.01 -18.39 19.78
CA THR A 285 -9.39 -18.12 19.36
C THR A 285 -9.49 -16.78 18.65
N ALA A 286 -10.68 -16.42 18.15
CA ALA A 286 -10.92 -15.07 17.64
C ALA A 286 -11.18 -14.10 18.82
N GLY A 287 -10.71 -12.86 18.70
CA GLY A 287 -10.84 -11.82 19.72
C GLY A 287 -9.51 -11.45 20.38
N ARG A 288 -9.61 -10.74 21.51
CA ARG A 288 -8.44 -10.25 22.26
C ARG A 288 -7.86 -11.35 23.15
N HIS A 289 -6.53 -11.45 23.14
CA HIS A 289 -5.74 -12.34 23.99
C HIS A 289 -4.50 -11.62 24.56
N THR A 290 -4.05 -12.03 25.74
CA THR A 290 -2.73 -11.64 26.29
C THR A 290 -1.69 -12.71 25.97
N LEU A 291 -0.69 -12.39 25.16
CA LEU A 291 0.44 -13.27 24.83
C LEU A 291 1.65 -12.93 25.70
N ARG A 292 2.12 -13.88 26.53
CA ARG A 292 3.35 -13.74 27.31
C ARG A 292 4.47 -14.63 26.76
N LEU A 293 5.64 -14.04 26.57
CA LEU A 293 6.91 -14.75 26.37
C LEU A 293 7.70 -14.67 27.69
N ALA A 294 8.03 -15.80 28.30
CA ALA A 294 8.73 -15.87 29.60
C ALA A 294 10.03 -16.68 29.48
N SER A 295 11.19 -16.14 29.87
CA SER A 295 12.43 -16.91 29.92
C SER A 295 12.38 -17.95 31.05
N THR A 296 12.93 -19.13 30.79
CA THR A 296 12.93 -20.28 31.72
C THR A 296 14.32 -20.91 31.78
N GLY A 297 14.52 -21.86 32.70
CA GLY A 297 15.77 -22.64 32.82
C GLY A 297 17.01 -21.82 33.24
N ASN A 298 16.79 -20.63 33.83
CA ASN A 298 17.82 -19.62 34.11
C ASN A 298 18.61 -19.15 32.88
N THR A 299 17.96 -19.12 31.71
CA THR A 299 18.61 -18.79 30.43
C THR A 299 18.38 -17.34 29.99
N GLN A 300 19.19 -16.88 29.02
CA GLN A 300 19.15 -15.53 28.46
C GLN A 300 19.16 -15.58 26.92
N PHE A 301 18.46 -14.63 26.30
CA PHE A 301 18.43 -14.44 24.84
C PHE A 301 18.11 -12.98 24.49
N ASN A 302 18.40 -12.59 23.25
CA ASN A 302 17.84 -11.41 22.59
C ASN A 302 16.71 -11.85 21.65
N LEU A 303 15.69 -11.01 21.46
CA LEU A 303 14.53 -11.25 20.58
C LEU A 303 14.36 -10.10 19.59
N ASN A 304 14.61 -10.34 18.29
CA ASN A 304 14.51 -9.29 17.25
C ASN A 304 13.22 -9.30 16.43
N SER A 305 12.46 -10.40 16.46
CA SER A 305 11.28 -10.57 15.61
C SER A 305 10.31 -11.61 16.14
N ILE A 306 9.02 -11.35 15.94
CA ILE A 306 7.91 -12.25 16.28
C ILE A 306 7.00 -12.35 15.04
N HIS A 307 6.61 -13.56 14.67
CA HIS A 307 5.79 -13.81 13.50
C HIS A 307 4.71 -14.87 13.74
N PHE A 308 3.48 -14.57 13.32
CA PHE A 308 2.32 -15.46 13.36
C PHE A 308 1.93 -15.81 11.93
N ALA A 309 2.05 -17.09 11.55
CA ALA A 309 1.47 -17.61 10.31
C ALA A 309 0.36 -18.60 10.66
N ARG A 310 -0.90 -18.28 10.36
CA ARG A 310 -2.03 -19.21 10.53
C ARG A 310 -1.74 -20.49 9.77
N GLN A 311 -1.74 -21.61 10.48
CA GLN A 311 -1.75 -22.91 9.84
C GLN A 311 -3.19 -23.21 9.48
N SER A 312 -3.46 -23.40 8.20
CA SER A 312 -4.78 -23.72 7.69
C SER A 312 -5.25 -25.04 8.27
N THR A 313 -6.00 -24.98 9.38
CA THR A 313 -6.79 -26.11 9.90
C THR A 313 -8.01 -26.32 9.01
N ILE A 314 -7.73 -26.63 7.73
CA ILE A 314 -8.73 -27.23 6.87
C ILE A 314 -8.92 -28.64 7.44
N THR A 315 -9.97 -28.82 8.24
CA THR A 315 -10.65 -30.11 8.25
C THR A 315 -11.19 -30.31 6.85
N LEU A 316 -10.32 -30.83 5.98
CA LEU A 316 -10.67 -31.19 4.62
C LEU A 316 -11.93 -32.06 4.70
N PRO A 317 -12.98 -31.84 3.89
CA PRO A 317 -13.83 -32.96 3.54
C PRO A 317 -12.88 -34.07 3.04
N PRO A 318 -12.97 -35.31 3.56
CA PRO A 318 -12.02 -36.37 3.24
C PRO A 318 -11.91 -36.45 1.72
N PRO A 319 -10.68 -36.35 1.16
CA PRO A 319 -10.44 -35.75 -0.14
C PRO A 319 -11.39 -36.35 -1.17
N THR A 320 -12.35 -35.53 -1.64
CA THR A 320 -13.28 -35.94 -2.69
C THR A 320 -12.44 -36.30 -3.88
N SER A 321 -12.28 -37.60 -4.12
CA SER A 321 -11.34 -38.16 -5.08
C SER A 321 -11.51 -37.42 -6.40
N PRO A 322 -10.44 -36.85 -6.99
CA PRO A 322 -10.52 -36.34 -8.35
C PRO A 322 -11.18 -37.39 -9.25
N PRO A 323 -12.05 -37.00 -10.20
CA PRO A 323 -12.64 -37.95 -11.13
C PRO A 323 -11.52 -38.78 -11.75
N ALA A 324 -11.58 -40.11 -11.58
CA ALA A 324 -10.40 -40.96 -11.65
C ALA A 324 -9.65 -40.77 -12.97
N PRO A 325 -8.38 -40.29 -12.94
CA PRO A 325 -7.67 -39.98 -14.17
C PRO A 325 -7.42 -41.27 -14.96
N THR A 326 -7.82 -41.26 -16.23
CA THR A 326 -7.70 -42.40 -17.14
C THR A 326 -6.26 -42.63 -17.63
N ASN A 327 -5.32 -41.79 -17.22
CA ASN A 327 -3.87 -41.96 -17.35
C ASN A 327 -3.20 -41.70 -15.99
N THR A 328 -2.25 -42.56 -15.61
CA THR A 328 -1.52 -42.52 -14.32
C THR A 328 -0.03 -42.19 -14.51
N SER A 329 0.32 -41.48 -15.58
CA SER A 329 1.68 -41.09 -15.91
C SER A 329 2.00 -39.67 -15.42
N PHE A 330 3.25 -39.46 -14.97
CA PHE A 330 3.78 -38.12 -14.74
C PHE A 330 4.21 -37.53 -16.10
N ASN A 331 3.25 -36.98 -16.83
CA ASN A 331 3.35 -36.52 -18.23
C ASN A 331 3.72 -35.04 -18.40
N ILE A 332 3.88 -34.29 -17.29
CA ILE A 332 4.28 -32.88 -17.30
C ILE A 332 5.81 -32.71 -17.42
N ALA A 333 6.24 -31.55 -17.90
CA ALA A 333 7.63 -31.13 -17.87
C ALA A 333 7.94 -30.36 -16.57
N VAL A 334 9.11 -30.62 -15.97
CA VAL A 334 9.63 -29.87 -14.82
C VAL A 334 11.11 -29.62 -15.06
N ASN A 335 11.52 -28.35 -15.09
CA ASN A 335 12.87 -27.92 -15.44
C ASN A 335 13.42 -26.93 -14.42
N GLU A 336 14.74 -26.92 -14.21
CA GLU A 336 15.42 -25.84 -13.49
C GLU A 336 15.82 -24.73 -14.47
N ARG A 337 15.36 -23.50 -14.22
CA ARG A 337 15.68 -22.32 -15.02
C ARG A 337 16.66 -21.42 -14.29
N TRP A 338 17.84 -21.27 -14.87
CA TRP A 338 18.92 -20.44 -14.34
C TRP A 338 18.71 -18.98 -14.73
N LEU A 339 18.35 -18.15 -13.75
CA LEU A 339 18.20 -16.70 -13.91
C LEU A 339 19.41 -15.99 -13.27
N THR A 340 19.67 -14.73 -13.66
CA THR A 340 20.88 -13.97 -13.28
C THR A 340 21.21 -13.98 -11.78
N SER A 341 20.19 -14.02 -10.90
CA SER A 341 20.34 -13.91 -9.44
C SER A 341 19.69 -15.05 -8.63
N TYR A 342 19.07 -16.05 -9.28
CA TYR A 342 18.50 -17.25 -8.64
C TYR A 342 18.12 -18.33 -9.66
N SER A 343 17.95 -19.57 -9.21
CA SER A 343 17.30 -20.64 -10.01
C SER A 343 15.81 -20.70 -9.70
N ALA A 344 14.96 -20.82 -10.72
CA ALA A 344 13.54 -21.11 -10.58
C ALA A 344 13.27 -22.59 -10.91
N LEU A 345 12.24 -23.19 -10.29
CA LEU A 345 11.68 -24.45 -10.78
C LEU A 345 10.48 -24.11 -11.67
N GLU A 346 10.53 -24.50 -12.95
CA GLU A 346 9.49 -24.22 -13.94
C GLU A 346 8.76 -25.52 -14.30
N ILE A 347 7.48 -25.58 -13.90
CA ILE A 347 6.52 -26.64 -14.22
C ILE A 347 5.73 -26.19 -15.46
N THR A 348 5.66 -27.07 -16.47
CA THR A 348 4.80 -26.89 -17.64
C THR A 348 3.95 -28.15 -17.83
N GLY A 349 2.63 -27.99 -17.82
CA GLY A 349 1.71 -29.04 -18.22
C GLY A 349 1.70 -29.28 -19.73
N THR A 350 0.56 -29.74 -20.24
CA THR A 350 0.43 -30.37 -21.55
C THR A 350 -0.65 -29.70 -22.41
N SER A 351 -0.99 -30.30 -23.56
CA SER A 351 -2.15 -29.86 -24.37
C SER A 351 -3.40 -30.68 -24.03
N SER A 352 -3.60 -30.99 -22.74
CA SER A 352 -4.74 -31.72 -22.20
C SER A 352 -4.95 -31.32 -20.75
N ALA A 353 -6.20 -31.39 -20.28
CA ALA A 353 -6.58 -30.98 -18.93
C ALA A 353 -5.75 -31.69 -17.84
N ASP A 354 -4.86 -30.93 -17.18
CA ASP A 354 -3.93 -31.40 -16.18
C ASP A 354 -4.42 -31.11 -14.75
N SER A 355 -4.14 -32.02 -13.82
CA SER A 355 -4.49 -31.91 -12.39
C SER A 355 -3.22 -31.88 -11.55
N LEU A 356 -2.88 -30.71 -11.01
CA LEU A 356 -1.61 -30.41 -10.35
C LEU A 356 -1.81 -29.99 -8.90
N TYR A 357 -1.14 -30.68 -7.96
CA TYR A 357 -1.08 -30.30 -6.56
C TYR A 357 0.38 -30.24 -6.09
N ILE A 358 0.83 -29.04 -5.70
CA ILE A 358 2.23 -28.77 -5.32
C ILE A 358 2.32 -28.40 -3.84
N THR A 359 3.21 -29.08 -3.11
CA THR A 359 3.50 -28.86 -1.68
C THR A 359 5.00 -28.71 -1.46
N GLN A 360 5.42 -28.19 -0.30
CA GLN A 360 6.83 -28.05 0.06
C GLN A 360 7.14 -28.56 1.47
N SER A 361 8.30 -29.21 1.64
CA SER A 361 8.88 -29.52 2.94
C SER A 361 10.38 -29.25 2.91
N GLY A 362 10.85 -28.33 3.77
CA GLY A 362 12.22 -27.81 3.69
C GLY A 362 12.48 -27.16 2.33
N ASN A 363 13.50 -27.63 1.61
CA ASN A 363 13.82 -27.26 0.23
C ASN A 363 13.37 -28.31 -0.82
N THR A 364 12.48 -29.24 -0.45
CA THR A 364 11.91 -30.23 -1.35
C THR A 364 10.48 -29.85 -1.72
N LEU A 365 10.24 -29.59 -3.01
CA LEU A 365 8.91 -29.50 -3.59
C LEU A 365 8.41 -30.91 -3.94
N THR A 366 7.18 -31.23 -3.55
CA THR A 366 6.48 -32.46 -3.92
C THR A 366 5.33 -32.10 -4.84
N ILE A 367 5.40 -32.59 -6.08
CA ILE A 367 4.41 -32.33 -7.13
C ILE A 367 3.65 -33.63 -7.37
N ASN A 368 2.34 -33.62 -7.12
CA ASN A 368 1.43 -34.58 -7.74
C ASN A 368 0.91 -33.98 -9.05
N ALA A 369 1.04 -34.73 -10.14
CA ALA A 369 0.54 -34.40 -11.46
C ALA A 369 -0.19 -35.63 -12.02
N ASN A 370 -1.47 -35.47 -12.34
CA ASN A 370 -2.33 -36.52 -12.90
C ASN A 370 -2.30 -37.84 -12.10
N GLY A 371 -2.29 -37.72 -10.77
CA GLY A 371 -2.24 -38.84 -9.83
C GLY A 371 -0.83 -39.39 -9.56
N ALA A 372 0.17 -39.09 -10.39
CA ALA A 372 1.56 -39.50 -10.17
C ALA A 372 2.35 -38.44 -9.36
N THR A 373 3.18 -38.86 -8.40
CA THR A 373 3.97 -37.94 -7.56
C THR A 373 5.46 -37.99 -7.89
N ARG A 374 6.12 -36.83 -7.92
CA ARG A 374 7.60 -36.71 -7.91
C ARG A 374 8.06 -35.62 -6.93
N GLN A 375 9.33 -35.68 -6.55
CA GLN A 375 9.98 -34.73 -5.64
C GLN A 375 11.19 -34.06 -6.29
N PHE A 376 11.37 -32.77 -6.00
CA PHE A 376 12.43 -31.92 -6.54
C PHE A 376 13.05 -31.15 -5.37
N THR A 377 14.31 -31.44 -5.05
CA THR A 377 15.03 -30.87 -3.91
C THR A 377 16.08 -29.89 -4.41
N GLY A 378 15.89 -28.60 -4.11
CA GLY A 378 16.78 -27.55 -4.58
C GLY A 378 16.51 -26.19 -3.92
N ASN A 379 17.51 -25.33 -3.94
CA ASN A 379 17.43 -24.00 -3.32
C ASN A 379 16.87 -22.97 -4.32
N TYR A 380 15.62 -23.18 -4.74
CA TYR A 380 14.94 -22.32 -5.71
C TYR A 380 14.62 -20.94 -5.11
N GLY A 381 14.65 -19.91 -5.94
CA GLY A 381 14.19 -18.56 -5.59
C GLY A 381 12.72 -18.31 -5.89
N GLU A 382 12.14 -19.08 -6.81
CA GLU A 382 10.80 -18.89 -7.38
C GLU A 382 10.25 -20.23 -7.87
N LEU A 383 8.92 -20.39 -7.82
CA LEU A 383 8.18 -21.45 -8.50
C LEU A 383 7.40 -20.84 -9.68
N ILE A 384 7.56 -21.42 -10.86
CA ILE A 384 6.77 -21.07 -12.05
C ILE A 384 5.90 -22.27 -12.39
N VAL A 385 4.60 -22.06 -12.57
CA VAL A 385 3.64 -23.10 -12.97
C VAL A 385 2.86 -22.62 -14.18
N ARG A 386 2.79 -23.46 -15.20
CA ARG A 386 1.99 -23.23 -16.42
C ARG A 386 1.05 -24.42 -16.59
N GLY A 387 -0.23 -24.14 -16.83
CA GLY A 387 -1.20 -25.15 -17.24
C GLY A 387 -0.83 -25.71 -18.61
N GLY A 388 -1.31 -25.09 -19.67
CA GLY A 388 -0.94 -25.45 -21.03
C GLY A 388 -2.10 -25.18 -21.96
N GLU A 389 -2.69 -26.22 -22.54
CA GLU A 389 -4.00 -26.12 -23.20
C GLU A 389 -4.94 -27.14 -22.55
N GLY A 390 -5.94 -26.69 -21.81
CA GLY A 390 -6.80 -27.62 -21.07
C GLY A 390 -7.86 -26.93 -20.23
N ASN A 391 -8.54 -27.71 -19.40
CA ASN A 391 -9.36 -27.18 -18.32
C ASN A 391 -8.70 -27.59 -17.02
N ASP A 392 -7.59 -26.94 -16.69
CA ASP A 392 -6.64 -27.42 -15.70
C ASP A 392 -7.09 -27.14 -14.27
N ILE A 393 -6.72 -28.02 -13.34
CA ILE A 393 -6.98 -27.83 -11.91
C ILE A 393 -5.63 -27.77 -11.20
N ILE A 394 -5.14 -26.55 -10.99
CA ILE A 394 -3.82 -26.27 -10.44
C ILE A 394 -3.97 -25.74 -9.02
N THR A 395 -3.25 -26.31 -8.07
CA THR A 395 -3.25 -25.84 -6.68
C THR A 395 -1.85 -25.92 -6.08
N VAL A 396 -1.27 -24.74 -5.84
CA VAL A 396 -0.05 -24.56 -5.04
C VAL A 396 -0.49 -24.38 -3.59
N ASP A 397 -0.03 -25.26 -2.71
CA ASP A 397 -0.45 -25.36 -1.32
C ASP A 397 0.23 -24.34 -0.39
N ALA A 398 -0.42 -24.05 0.74
CA ALA A 398 0.09 -23.15 1.78
C ALA A 398 1.28 -23.71 2.58
N SER A 399 1.86 -24.85 2.19
CA SER A 399 3.20 -25.29 2.61
C SER A 399 4.33 -24.66 1.78
N VAL A 400 4.06 -24.24 0.54
CA VAL A 400 5.04 -23.62 -0.36
C VAL A 400 5.46 -22.25 0.19
N THR A 401 6.76 -21.95 0.15
CA THR A 401 7.36 -20.72 0.70
C THR A 401 8.00 -19.81 -0.35
N LEU A 402 7.94 -20.20 -1.62
CA LEU A 402 8.53 -19.46 -2.74
C LEU A 402 7.55 -18.42 -3.29
N ASP A 403 8.07 -17.28 -3.77
CA ASP A 403 7.32 -16.46 -4.72
C ASP A 403 6.89 -17.37 -5.88
N THR A 404 5.61 -17.33 -6.23
CA THR A 404 5.02 -18.31 -7.16
C THR A 404 4.19 -17.61 -8.22
N ARG A 405 4.60 -17.77 -9.48
CA ARG A 405 3.85 -17.32 -10.66
C ARG A 405 3.11 -18.50 -11.27
N MET A 406 1.80 -18.35 -11.44
CA MET A 406 0.96 -19.32 -12.15
C MET A 406 0.36 -18.71 -13.41
N TYR A 407 0.39 -19.48 -14.49
CA TYR A 407 -0.17 -19.14 -15.80
C TYR A 407 -1.24 -20.17 -16.16
N GLY A 408 -2.47 -19.72 -16.43
CA GLY A 408 -3.53 -20.61 -16.94
C GLY A 408 -3.23 -21.11 -18.34
N ASN A 409 -2.75 -20.20 -19.19
CA ASN A 409 -2.61 -20.41 -20.63
C ASN A 409 -3.98 -20.69 -21.27
N GLY A 410 -4.19 -21.82 -21.96
CA GLY A 410 -5.40 -22.11 -22.73
C GLY A 410 -6.54 -22.72 -21.93
N GLY A 411 -7.75 -22.64 -22.49
CA GLY A 411 -8.98 -23.25 -21.97
C GLY A 411 -9.48 -22.71 -20.62
N ALA A 412 -10.35 -23.44 -19.92
CA ALA A 412 -11.10 -22.92 -18.76
C ALA A 412 -10.65 -23.57 -17.45
N ASN A 413 -9.80 -22.86 -16.71
CA ASN A 413 -8.96 -23.38 -15.65
C ASN A 413 -9.48 -23.05 -14.24
N THR A 414 -8.98 -23.77 -13.25
CA THR A 414 -9.19 -23.48 -11.83
C THR A 414 -7.84 -23.39 -11.12
N LEU A 415 -7.42 -22.15 -10.85
CA LEU A 415 -6.06 -21.79 -10.45
C LEU A 415 -6.03 -21.31 -9.00
N ARG A 416 -5.41 -22.09 -8.11
CA ARG A 416 -5.25 -21.76 -6.68
C ARG A 416 -3.79 -21.57 -6.31
N ASN A 417 -3.41 -20.36 -5.89
CA ASN A 417 -2.04 -20.02 -5.48
C ASN A 417 -2.00 -19.65 -3.99
N PHE A 418 -1.87 -20.65 -3.11
CA PHE A 418 -1.90 -20.47 -1.66
C PHE A 418 -0.50 -20.29 -1.02
N THR A 419 0.56 -20.06 -1.81
CA THR A 419 1.95 -19.94 -1.32
C THR A 419 2.10 -18.93 -0.17
N ARG A 420 3.06 -19.15 0.73
CA ARG A 420 3.50 -18.18 1.75
C ARG A 420 4.48 -17.13 1.20
N GLY A 421 5.01 -17.33 -0.01
CA GLY A 421 5.70 -16.29 -0.76
C GLY A 421 4.72 -15.25 -1.32
N ARG A 422 5.14 -14.49 -2.32
CA ARG A 422 4.22 -13.65 -3.11
C ARG A 422 3.52 -14.48 -4.18
N GLY A 423 2.19 -14.50 -4.16
CA GLY A 423 1.40 -15.13 -5.21
C GLY A 423 1.29 -14.23 -6.45
N THR A 424 1.26 -14.83 -7.64
CA THR A 424 0.79 -14.18 -8.88
C THR A 424 0.05 -15.21 -9.73
N ILE A 425 -1.07 -14.80 -10.33
CA ILE A 425 -1.88 -15.64 -11.22
C ILE A 425 -2.22 -14.82 -12.47
N VAL A 426 -1.97 -15.40 -13.65
CA VAL A 426 -2.22 -14.77 -14.96
C VAL A 426 -3.12 -15.67 -15.81
N SER A 427 -4.25 -15.12 -16.27
CA SER A 427 -5.28 -15.80 -17.09
C SER A 427 -5.79 -14.95 -18.26
N ILE A 428 -5.13 -13.83 -18.60
CA ILE A 428 -5.68 -12.85 -19.55
C ILE A 428 -5.85 -13.44 -20.97
N GLY A 429 -7.05 -13.90 -21.30
CA GLY A 429 -7.45 -14.25 -22.66
C GLY A 429 -7.17 -15.68 -23.08
N ALA A 430 -7.76 -16.65 -22.37
CA ALA A 430 -8.35 -17.84 -22.97
C ALA A 430 -9.40 -18.43 -22.00
N GLY A 431 -10.46 -19.05 -22.53
CA GLY A 431 -11.50 -19.68 -21.71
C GLY A 431 -12.26 -18.71 -20.79
N ALA A 432 -12.45 -19.11 -19.54
CA ALA A 432 -13.07 -18.34 -18.46
C ALA A 432 -12.68 -18.97 -17.12
N ASP A 433 -11.64 -18.44 -16.48
CA ASP A 433 -10.94 -19.10 -15.37
C ASP A 433 -11.58 -18.84 -14.01
N ASN A 434 -11.24 -19.68 -13.03
CA ASN A 434 -11.59 -19.53 -11.62
C ASN A 434 -10.33 -19.39 -10.77
N LEU A 435 -10.00 -18.15 -10.38
CA LEU A 435 -8.76 -17.81 -9.67
C LEU A 435 -9.01 -17.69 -8.17
N THR A 436 -8.06 -18.17 -7.35
CA THR A 436 -8.05 -17.95 -5.89
C THR A 436 -6.61 -17.86 -5.38
N GLY A 437 -6.31 -16.89 -4.54
CA GLY A 437 -4.99 -16.68 -3.96
C GLY A 437 -4.90 -17.01 -2.47
N ASN A 438 -3.76 -16.69 -1.86
CA ASN A 438 -3.50 -16.89 -0.43
C ASN A 438 -4.27 -15.93 0.50
N GLY A 439 -4.97 -14.93 -0.06
CA GLY A 439 -5.76 -13.96 0.69
C GLY A 439 -4.94 -12.82 1.30
N VAL A 440 -3.64 -12.76 1.05
CA VAL A 440 -2.68 -11.84 1.68
C VAL A 440 -1.95 -10.97 0.65
N ASN A 441 -1.36 -11.59 -0.39
CA ASN A 441 -0.45 -10.89 -1.31
C ASN A 441 -0.50 -11.39 -2.77
N THR A 442 -1.54 -12.11 -3.17
CA THR A 442 -1.65 -12.61 -4.55
C THR A 442 -2.00 -11.48 -5.52
N SER A 443 -1.19 -11.31 -6.57
CA SER A 443 -1.48 -10.42 -7.69
C SER A 443 -2.23 -11.18 -8.79
N TYR A 444 -3.42 -10.71 -9.16
CA TYR A 444 -4.29 -11.34 -10.16
C TYR A 444 -4.30 -10.50 -11.44
N TRP A 445 -4.05 -11.15 -12.57
CA TRP A 445 -4.06 -10.55 -13.89
C TRP A 445 -4.98 -11.37 -14.78
N ALA A 446 -6.19 -10.87 -14.95
CA ALA A 446 -7.36 -11.62 -15.42
C ALA A 446 -8.15 -10.78 -16.44
N ASP A 447 -8.88 -11.42 -17.34
CA ASP A 447 -9.75 -10.69 -18.27
C ASP A 447 -11.13 -10.36 -17.63
N THR A 448 -12.17 -10.06 -18.42
CA THR A 448 -13.52 -9.78 -17.90
C THR A 448 -14.45 -11.00 -17.80
N THR A 449 -14.06 -12.15 -18.32
CA THR A 449 -14.80 -13.42 -18.25
C THR A 449 -14.46 -14.22 -16.98
N ASP A 450 -13.22 -14.08 -16.50
CA ASP A 450 -12.71 -14.81 -15.33
C ASP A 450 -13.50 -14.53 -14.03
N THR A 451 -13.59 -15.52 -13.16
CA THR A 451 -14.03 -15.40 -11.76
C THR A 451 -12.81 -15.27 -10.85
N VAL A 452 -12.59 -14.08 -10.29
CA VAL A 452 -11.47 -13.81 -9.38
C VAL A 452 -11.95 -13.75 -7.92
N ASN A 453 -11.68 -14.80 -7.15
CA ASN A 453 -12.05 -14.91 -5.74
C ASN A 453 -10.95 -14.33 -4.84
N ALA A 454 -10.60 -13.05 -5.06
CA ALA A 454 -9.62 -12.35 -4.26
C ALA A 454 -10.16 -12.00 -2.87
N ALA A 455 -9.29 -12.08 -1.84
CA ALA A 455 -9.68 -11.62 -0.51
C ALA A 455 -9.81 -10.09 -0.47
N TRP A 456 -10.47 -9.57 0.58
CA TRP A 456 -10.56 -8.13 0.79
C TRP A 456 -9.19 -7.46 0.88
N ALA A 457 -8.22 -8.07 1.57
CA ALA A 457 -6.86 -7.51 1.71
C ALA A 457 -6.12 -7.39 0.38
N GLU A 458 -6.30 -8.34 -0.54
CA GLU A 458 -5.71 -8.32 -1.89
C GLU A 458 -6.43 -7.27 -2.77
N SER A 459 -7.75 -7.24 -2.72
CA SER A 459 -8.58 -6.29 -3.47
C SER A 459 -8.33 -4.84 -3.03
N ASN A 460 -8.27 -4.59 -1.72
CA ASN A 460 -8.02 -3.27 -1.13
C ASN A 460 -6.55 -2.80 -1.34
N ALA A 461 -5.61 -3.74 -1.46
CA ALA A 461 -4.24 -3.44 -1.88
C ALA A 461 -4.10 -3.23 -3.42
N GLY A 462 -5.21 -3.25 -4.17
CA GLY A 462 -5.22 -2.99 -5.61
C GLY A 462 -4.75 -4.15 -6.48
N ARG A 463 -4.67 -5.37 -5.96
CA ARG A 463 -4.04 -6.53 -6.62
C ARG A 463 -4.85 -7.21 -7.72
N VAL A 464 -6.04 -6.71 -8.04
CA VAL A 464 -6.98 -7.36 -8.96
C VAL A 464 -7.06 -6.56 -10.27
N HIS A 465 -6.31 -7.01 -11.27
CA HIS A 465 -6.20 -6.35 -12.57
C HIS A 465 -7.16 -7.01 -13.56
N ARG A 466 -8.27 -6.32 -13.85
CA ARG A 466 -9.29 -6.73 -14.82
C ARG A 466 -9.03 -6.10 -16.18
N VAL A 467 -8.45 -6.86 -17.10
CA VAL A 467 -7.97 -6.40 -18.40
C VAL A 467 -9.02 -6.69 -19.48
N ALA A 468 -9.98 -5.77 -19.63
CA ALA A 468 -10.99 -5.86 -20.70
C ALA A 468 -10.42 -5.63 -22.11
N SER A 469 -9.27 -4.95 -22.21
CA SER A 469 -8.48 -4.78 -23.44
C SER A 469 -7.11 -4.20 -23.08
N PHE A 470 -6.10 -4.50 -23.88
CA PHE A 470 -4.83 -3.77 -23.85
C PHE A 470 -4.93 -2.44 -24.63
N TYR A 471 -4.05 -1.50 -24.29
CA TYR A 471 -3.83 -0.26 -25.02
C TYR A 471 -3.47 -0.55 -26.48
N GLN A 472 -4.00 0.23 -27.41
CA GLN A 472 -3.89 0.01 -28.85
C GLN A 472 -3.07 1.13 -29.52
N PRO A 473 -1.73 1.01 -29.55
CA PRO A 473 -0.85 2.08 -30.04
C PRO A 473 -0.87 2.30 -31.56
N TYR A 474 -1.25 1.29 -32.36
CA TYR A 474 -1.22 1.38 -33.83
C TYR A 474 -2.57 1.06 -34.48
N SER A 475 -3.18 -0.10 -34.19
CA SER A 475 -4.48 -0.50 -34.74
C SER A 475 -5.51 -0.76 -33.65
N LYS A 476 -6.76 -0.33 -33.87
CA LYS A 476 -7.93 -0.69 -33.04
C LYS A 476 -8.78 -1.79 -33.69
N VAL A 477 -8.38 -2.30 -34.85
CA VAL A 477 -9.11 -3.32 -35.61
C VAL A 477 -8.49 -4.67 -35.32
N SER A 478 -9.28 -5.58 -34.72
CA SER A 478 -8.82 -6.93 -34.38
C SER A 478 -8.31 -7.68 -35.61
N GLY A 479 -7.26 -8.49 -35.43
CA GLY A 479 -6.60 -9.23 -36.50
C GLY A 479 -5.78 -8.40 -37.50
N SER A 480 -5.77 -7.06 -37.37
CA SER A 480 -4.92 -6.20 -38.21
C SER A 480 -3.52 -6.03 -37.61
N TYR A 481 -2.52 -5.77 -38.45
CA TYR A 481 -1.15 -5.48 -38.01
C TYR A 481 -1.13 -4.32 -36.98
N GLY A 482 -0.38 -4.49 -35.89
CA GLY A 482 -0.30 -3.51 -34.80
C GLY A 482 -1.52 -3.45 -33.87
N PHE A 483 -2.43 -4.44 -33.94
CA PHE A 483 -3.44 -4.69 -32.90
C PHE A 483 -2.86 -5.56 -31.78
N VAL A 484 -3.21 -5.26 -30.53
CA VAL A 484 -2.71 -5.95 -29.33
C VAL A 484 -3.86 -6.78 -28.73
N SER A 485 -3.86 -8.09 -29.00
CA SER A 485 -4.89 -9.04 -28.53
C SER A 485 -4.79 -9.35 -27.04
N LEU A 486 -5.86 -9.91 -26.46
CA LEU A 486 -5.81 -10.50 -25.12
C LEU A 486 -4.93 -11.77 -25.12
N GLU A 487 -5.23 -12.74 -25.99
CA GLU A 487 -4.51 -14.02 -26.17
C GLU A 487 -2.99 -13.97 -25.87
N LEU A 488 -2.47 -14.90 -25.07
CA LEU A 488 -1.07 -14.96 -24.64
C LEU A 488 -0.24 -15.97 -25.46
N ASN A 489 -0.17 -15.74 -26.77
CA ASN A 489 0.40 -16.65 -27.75
C ASN A 489 1.83 -16.28 -28.20
N GLY A 490 2.56 -15.50 -27.39
CA GLY A 490 3.95 -15.10 -27.66
C GLY A 490 4.07 -14.16 -28.86
N GLN A 491 3.06 -13.30 -29.06
CA GLN A 491 2.99 -12.41 -30.22
C GLN A 491 4.21 -11.50 -30.32
N ASN A 492 4.77 -11.39 -31.53
CA ASN A 492 5.69 -10.33 -31.88
C ASN A 492 4.89 -9.04 -32.08
N LEU A 493 4.99 -8.10 -31.15
CA LEU A 493 4.26 -6.84 -31.20
C LEU A 493 5.07 -5.82 -32.02
N VAL A 494 4.58 -4.58 -32.09
CA VAL A 494 5.20 -3.52 -32.91
C VAL A 494 5.95 -2.57 -31.99
N ASP A 495 7.28 -2.56 -32.09
CA ASP A 495 8.14 -1.77 -31.21
C ASP A 495 7.97 -0.25 -31.35
N PRO A 496 8.22 0.53 -30.28
CA PRO A 496 8.44 1.96 -30.40
C PRO A 496 9.71 2.23 -31.21
N SER A 497 9.62 3.15 -32.16
CA SER A 497 10.75 3.51 -33.02
C SER A 497 11.95 4.06 -32.21
N HIS A 498 13.14 3.63 -32.60
CA HIS A 498 14.38 3.84 -31.84
C HIS A 498 15.57 4.20 -32.73
N THR A 499 16.62 4.78 -32.13
CA THR A 499 17.90 5.08 -32.81
C THR A 499 18.96 3.99 -32.59
N GLY A 500 18.56 2.82 -32.08
CA GLY A 500 19.43 1.64 -31.93
C GLY A 500 19.71 0.90 -33.24
N SER A 501 20.70 0.01 -33.20
CA SER A 501 21.19 -0.77 -34.34
C SER A 501 20.54 -2.15 -34.47
N GLY A 502 19.70 -2.53 -33.51
CA GLY A 502 18.96 -3.79 -33.45
C GLY A 502 18.17 -3.90 -32.14
N THR A 503 17.71 -5.10 -31.81
CA THR A 503 17.02 -5.44 -30.56
C THR A 503 17.62 -6.71 -29.93
N THR A 504 17.26 -7.00 -28.68
CA THR A 504 17.61 -8.26 -27.98
C THR A 504 16.58 -8.61 -26.91
N ARG A 505 16.45 -9.90 -26.55
CA ARG A 505 15.58 -10.39 -25.46
C ARG A 505 16.41 -10.91 -24.30
N LEU A 506 16.11 -10.47 -23.08
CA LEU A 506 16.84 -10.84 -21.86
C LEU A 506 16.32 -12.17 -21.26
N THR A 507 16.47 -13.29 -21.98
CA THR A 507 15.83 -14.59 -21.64
C THR A 507 16.15 -15.14 -20.24
N ASN A 508 17.32 -14.81 -19.70
CA ASN A 508 17.82 -15.26 -18.41
C ASN A 508 17.62 -14.21 -17.29
N SER A 509 17.02 -13.07 -17.62
CA SER A 509 16.59 -12.08 -16.63
C SER A 509 15.18 -12.39 -16.16
N SER A 510 14.93 -12.17 -14.87
CA SER A 510 13.56 -12.09 -14.34
C SER A 510 12.98 -10.70 -14.59
N PHE A 511 11.66 -10.57 -14.67
CA PHE A 511 11.00 -9.27 -14.77
C PHE A 511 11.21 -8.46 -13.47
N TRP A 512 10.63 -8.94 -12.36
CA TRP A 512 10.77 -8.31 -11.04
C TRP A 512 11.98 -8.79 -10.22
N GLY A 513 12.65 -9.88 -10.62
CA GLY A 513 13.67 -10.49 -9.78
C GLY A 513 13.09 -10.95 -8.44
N ARG A 514 13.81 -10.67 -7.34
CA ARG A 514 13.32 -10.87 -5.97
C ARG A 514 12.47 -9.69 -5.44
N GLY A 515 12.06 -8.77 -6.33
CA GLY A 515 11.46 -7.48 -6.02
C GLY A 515 12.32 -6.34 -6.61
N PRO A 516 11.71 -5.22 -7.04
CA PRO A 516 12.44 -4.09 -7.60
C PRO A 516 13.26 -3.40 -6.51
N VAL A 517 14.49 -3.01 -6.85
CA VAL A 517 15.37 -2.24 -5.97
C VAL A 517 15.84 -0.95 -6.65
N ILE A 518 16.36 0.01 -5.88
CA ILE A 518 16.74 1.32 -6.42
C ILE A 518 17.91 1.21 -7.42
N GLU A 519 18.77 0.20 -7.23
CA GLU A 519 19.91 -0.14 -8.06
C GLU A 519 19.54 -0.73 -9.43
N ASP A 520 18.28 -1.13 -9.65
CA ASP A 520 17.80 -1.63 -10.94
C ASP A 520 17.75 -0.51 -12.00
N VAL A 521 17.50 0.72 -11.57
CA VAL A 521 17.34 1.87 -12.48
C VAL A 521 18.71 2.41 -12.88
N ASN A 522 19.07 2.19 -14.14
CA ASN A 522 20.32 2.67 -14.74
C ASN A 522 20.00 3.19 -16.15
N GLN A 523 19.85 4.51 -16.30
CA GLN A 523 19.46 5.19 -17.53
C GLN A 523 20.50 5.03 -18.65
N GLY A 524 20.01 4.95 -19.89
CA GLY A 524 20.83 4.94 -21.11
C GLY A 524 20.76 6.25 -21.89
N GLN A 525 20.50 6.14 -23.20
CA GLN A 525 20.70 7.22 -24.17
C GLN A 525 19.43 8.04 -24.50
N ALA A 526 18.38 7.95 -23.67
CA ALA A 526 17.20 8.84 -23.72
C ALA A 526 17.32 9.95 -22.65
N ALA A 527 16.70 11.10 -22.88
CA ALA A 527 16.68 12.22 -21.92
C ALA A 527 15.46 12.16 -20.97
N ASP A 528 15.07 10.95 -20.57
CA ASP A 528 13.84 10.59 -19.85
C ASP A 528 14.02 10.51 -18.33
N CYS A 529 15.01 11.23 -17.78
CA CYS A 529 15.40 11.13 -16.36
C CYS A 529 14.22 11.31 -15.38
N TYR A 530 13.29 12.19 -15.75
CA TYR A 530 12.06 12.51 -15.03
C TYR A 530 11.08 11.33 -14.89
N PHE A 531 11.21 10.29 -15.73
CA PHE A 531 10.42 9.06 -15.71
C PHE A 531 11.13 7.98 -14.86
N LEU A 532 12.43 7.81 -15.09
CA LEU A 532 13.24 6.83 -14.36
C LEU A 532 13.44 7.21 -12.88
N THR A 533 13.47 8.50 -12.54
CA THR A 533 13.62 8.98 -11.14
C THR A 533 12.43 8.59 -10.25
N PRO A 534 11.15 8.80 -10.64
CA PRO A 534 10.00 8.24 -9.92
C PRO A 534 10.02 6.72 -9.76
N LEU A 535 10.41 5.97 -10.82
CA LEU A 535 10.54 4.51 -10.74
C LEU A 535 11.63 4.08 -9.75
N GLN A 536 12.78 4.75 -9.78
CA GLN A 536 13.90 4.59 -8.83
C GLN A 536 13.42 4.83 -7.38
N SER A 537 12.68 5.91 -7.16
CA SER A 537 12.12 6.29 -5.87
C SER A 537 11.06 5.29 -5.37
N LEU A 538 10.16 4.83 -6.23
CA LEU A 538 9.13 3.84 -5.88
C LEU A 538 9.73 2.46 -5.60
N ALA A 539 10.76 2.03 -6.35
CA ALA A 539 11.49 0.80 -6.06
C ALA A 539 12.17 0.82 -4.68
N ARG A 540 12.57 2.00 -4.17
CA ARG A 540 13.13 2.13 -2.82
C ARG A 540 12.08 2.12 -1.71
N TYR A 541 11.02 2.92 -1.85
CA TYR A 541 10.10 3.23 -0.74
C TYR A 541 8.74 2.52 -0.83
N GLN A 542 8.30 2.14 -2.03
CA GLN A 542 7.00 1.50 -2.28
C GLN A 542 7.11 0.29 -3.24
N PRO A 543 8.10 -0.62 -3.09
CA PRO A 543 8.39 -1.66 -4.08
C PRO A 543 7.21 -2.59 -4.33
N GLU A 544 6.44 -2.96 -3.30
CA GLU A 544 5.28 -3.85 -3.47
C GLU A 544 4.13 -3.18 -4.24
N THR A 545 3.89 -1.87 -4.05
CA THR A 545 2.93 -1.10 -4.85
C THR A 545 3.38 -1.01 -6.31
N LEU A 546 4.68 -0.83 -6.55
CA LEU A 546 5.27 -0.84 -7.89
C LEU A 546 5.19 -2.24 -8.55
N ARG A 547 5.31 -3.32 -7.77
CA ARG A 547 5.10 -4.71 -8.26
C ARG A 547 3.66 -4.99 -8.68
N GLU A 548 2.65 -4.26 -8.18
CA GLU A 548 1.28 -4.37 -8.70
C GLU A 548 1.11 -3.60 -10.02
N THR A 549 1.96 -2.64 -10.39
CA THR A 549 1.79 -1.90 -11.66
C THR A 549 2.34 -2.61 -12.89
N GLY A 550 2.79 -3.87 -12.81
CA GLY A 550 3.12 -4.66 -14.00
C GLY A 550 3.40 -6.14 -13.79
N VAL A 551 3.31 -6.92 -14.86
CA VAL A 551 3.46 -8.39 -14.85
C VAL A 551 4.19 -8.93 -16.08
N ASP A 552 4.91 -10.04 -15.89
CA ASP A 552 5.38 -10.96 -16.94
C ASP A 552 4.22 -11.90 -17.29
N LEU A 553 3.66 -11.78 -18.50
CA LEU A 553 2.50 -12.56 -18.96
C LEU A 553 2.85 -14.02 -19.30
N GLY A 554 4.12 -14.41 -19.19
CA GLY A 554 4.59 -15.79 -19.30
C GLY A 554 4.86 -16.25 -20.73
N ASP A 555 4.31 -15.57 -21.75
CA ASP A 555 4.47 -15.87 -23.17
C ASP A 555 5.66 -15.15 -23.83
N GLY A 556 6.42 -14.36 -23.05
CA GLY A 556 7.47 -13.46 -23.55
C GLY A 556 7.01 -12.01 -23.75
N THR A 557 5.75 -11.71 -23.40
CA THR A 557 5.21 -10.35 -23.31
C THR A 557 4.92 -9.95 -21.87
N TYR A 558 4.76 -8.64 -21.66
CA TYR A 558 4.63 -8.00 -20.35
C TYR A 558 3.51 -6.97 -20.41
N ALA A 559 2.75 -6.81 -19.34
CA ALA A 559 1.74 -5.74 -19.23
C ALA A 559 2.12 -4.75 -18.13
N ILE A 560 2.13 -3.46 -18.45
CA ILE A 560 2.34 -2.35 -17.52
C ILE A 560 1.03 -1.56 -17.35
N GLN A 561 0.68 -1.24 -16.11
CA GLN A 561 -0.50 -0.46 -15.75
C GLN A 561 -0.14 1.02 -15.56
N PHE A 562 -0.64 1.86 -16.45
CA PHE A 562 -0.62 3.33 -16.28
C PHE A 562 -2.03 3.88 -16.03
N LYS A 563 -2.12 5.14 -15.61
CA LYS A 563 -3.38 5.88 -15.43
C LYS A 563 -3.33 7.21 -16.19
N ARG A 564 -4.44 7.62 -16.78
CA ARG A 564 -4.60 8.96 -17.40
C ARG A 564 -6.05 9.41 -17.33
N SER A 565 -6.29 10.66 -16.94
CA SER A 565 -7.65 11.24 -16.84
C SER A 565 -8.64 10.37 -16.06
N GLY A 566 -8.17 9.78 -14.94
CA GLY A 566 -8.97 8.88 -14.08
C GLY A 566 -9.19 7.47 -14.62
N LYS A 567 -8.65 7.11 -15.80
CA LYS A 567 -8.77 5.78 -16.40
C LYS A 567 -7.48 4.99 -16.27
N THR A 568 -7.61 3.68 -16.03
CA THR A 568 -6.52 2.71 -16.11
C THR A 568 -6.26 2.30 -17.57
N HIS A 569 -5.00 2.12 -17.92
CA HIS A 569 -4.54 1.67 -19.23
C HIS A 569 -3.49 0.56 -19.05
N PHE A 570 -3.80 -0.64 -19.52
CA PHE A 570 -2.87 -1.77 -19.55
C PHE A 570 -2.11 -1.77 -20.88
N VAL A 571 -0.82 -1.48 -20.86
CA VAL A 571 0.04 -1.43 -22.05
C VAL A 571 0.84 -2.73 -22.13
N ARG A 572 0.56 -3.55 -23.14
CA ARG A 572 1.28 -4.81 -23.38
C ARG A 572 2.38 -4.61 -24.42
N VAL A 573 3.58 -5.11 -24.12
CA VAL A 573 4.78 -5.07 -24.98
C VAL A 573 5.49 -6.43 -24.92
N ASP A 574 6.17 -6.83 -25.99
CA ASP A 574 7.08 -7.98 -25.95
C ASP A 574 8.45 -7.61 -25.36
N GLY A 575 9.29 -8.61 -25.14
CA GLY A 575 10.64 -8.48 -24.59
C GLY A 575 11.74 -7.97 -25.53
N ASP A 576 11.46 -7.52 -26.76
CA ASP A 576 12.52 -6.98 -27.64
C ASP A 576 12.96 -5.57 -27.19
N LEU A 577 14.21 -5.47 -26.72
CA LEU A 577 14.77 -4.23 -26.18
C LEU A 577 15.83 -3.65 -27.13
N PRO A 578 15.80 -2.34 -27.47
CA PRO A 578 16.72 -1.75 -28.44
C PRO A 578 18.19 -1.77 -27.98
N THR A 579 19.09 -2.09 -28.91
CA THR A 579 20.53 -2.23 -28.66
C THR A 579 21.38 -1.20 -29.42
N ASN A 580 22.59 -1.00 -28.94
CA ASN A 580 23.68 -0.34 -29.67
C ASN A 580 24.34 -1.30 -30.67
N SER A 581 25.17 -0.77 -31.56
CA SER A 581 25.96 -1.55 -32.54
C SER A 581 26.91 -2.60 -31.94
N TRP A 582 27.23 -2.49 -30.64
CA TRP A 582 28.02 -3.46 -29.88
C TRP A 582 27.17 -4.48 -29.08
N GLY A 583 25.85 -4.52 -29.33
CA GLY A 583 24.93 -5.54 -28.80
C GLY A 583 24.33 -5.27 -27.41
N GLY A 584 24.93 -4.39 -26.60
CA GLY A 584 24.35 -3.96 -25.33
C GLY A 584 23.13 -3.04 -25.50
N LEU A 585 22.26 -3.00 -24.48
CA LEU A 585 21.07 -2.15 -24.44
C LEU A 585 21.40 -0.67 -24.67
N ARG A 586 20.47 0.04 -25.31
CA ARG A 586 20.63 1.47 -25.67
C ARG A 586 20.03 2.44 -24.67
N TYR A 587 18.88 2.06 -24.11
CA TYR A 587 18.13 2.87 -23.16
C TYR A 587 18.40 2.33 -21.75
N SER A 588 17.45 2.35 -20.82
CA SER A 588 17.67 1.80 -19.48
C SER A 588 18.14 0.34 -19.50
N ARG A 589 18.99 -0.03 -18.53
CA ARG A 589 19.62 -1.36 -18.42
C ARG A 589 19.48 -1.94 -17.00
N PRO A 590 19.40 -3.27 -16.85
CA PRO A 590 19.37 -3.93 -15.54
C PRO A 590 20.53 -3.54 -14.61
N GLY A 591 20.25 -3.52 -13.31
CA GLY A 591 21.25 -3.48 -12.24
C GLY A 591 21.85 -4.87 -11.94
N ALA A 592 22.60 -4.97 -10.84
CA ALA A 592 23.26 -6.22 -10.41
C ALA A 592 22.29 -7.37 -10.06
N SER A 593 21.00 -7.08 -9.86
CA SER A 593 19.92 -8.06 -9.72
C SER A 593 19.67 -8.89 -10.99
N GLY A 594 20.01 -8.34 -12.16
CA GLY A 594 19.58 -8.84 -13.46
C GLY A 594 18.10 -8.62 -13.78
N SER A 595 17.36 -7.85 -12.98
CA SER A 595 15.92 -7.59 -13.18
C SER A 595 15.68 -6.69 -14.40
N MET A 596 14.78 -7.08 -15.32
CA MET A 596 14.54 -6.34 -16.58
C MET A 596 13.42 -5.29 -16.53
N TRP A 597 12.67 -5.17 -15.42
CA TRP A 597 11.44 -4.37 -15.38
C TRP A 597 11.61 -2.93 -15.88
N VAL A 598 12.72 -2.25 -15.57
CA VAL A 598 12.95 -0.85 -15.96
C VAL A 598 12.88 -0.67 -17.49
N SER A 599 13.57 -1.51 -18.26
CA SER A 599 13.59 -1.46 -19.72
C SER A 599 12.23 -1.78 -20.37
N ILE A 600 11.44 -2.64 -19.72
CA ILE A 600 10.08 -2.96 -20.14
C ILE A 600 9.11 -1.79 -19.81
N TYR A 601 9.25 -1.16 -18.65
CA TYR A 601 8.49 0.04 -18.28
C TYR A 601 8.77 1.21 -19.23
N GLU A 602 10.05 1.44 -19.57
CA GLU A 602 10.51 2.44 -20.53
C GLU A 602 9.94 2.19 -21.94
N LYS A 603 10.01 0.94 -22.44
CA LYS A 603 9.37 0.51 -23.70
C LYS A 603 7.85 0.73 -23.70
N ALA A 604 7.15 0.32 -22.64
CA ALA A 604 5.71 0.51 -22.52
C ALA A 604 5.33 2.01 -22.43
N TYR A 605 6.13 2.81 -21.75
CA TYR A 605 5.92 4.25 -21.65
C TYR A 605 6.17 4.97 -22.98
N ALA A 606 7.08 4.48 -23.84
CA ALA A 606 7.29 5.02 -25.20
C ALA A 606 6.07 4.87 -26.13
N HIS A 607 5.18 3.90 -25.88
CA HIS A 607 3.84 3.87 -26.48
C HIS A 607 2.88 4.84 -25.79
N PHE A 608 2.82 4.78 -24.45
CA PHE A 608 1.79 5.44 -23.66
C PHE A 608 1.91 6.97 -23.60
N ARG A 609 3.13 7.49 -23.43
CA ARG A 609 3.41 8.88 -23.01
C ARG A 609 2.68 9.90 -23.90
N THR A 610 2.87 9.81 -25.20
CA THR A 610 2.33 10.78 -26.19
C THR A 610 1.51 10.13 -27.29
N GLY A 611 1.52 8.80 -27.41
CA GLY A 611 1.04 8.09 -28.60
C GLY A 611 1.98 8.21 -29.81
N ALA A 612 3.15 8.85 -29.67
CA ALA A 612 4.12 9.00 -30.76
C ALA A 612 5.00 7.75 -30.99
N ASN A 613 4.81 6.68 -30.22
CA ASN A 613 5.41 5.36 -30.43
C ASN A 613 6.92 5.42 -30.74
N SER A 614 7.68 6.11 -29.90
CA SER A 614 9.12 6.31 -30.08
C SER A 614 9.84 6.60 -28.78
N PHE A 615 11.05 6.06 -28.62
CA PHE A 615 11.92 6.38 -27.49
C PHE A 615 12.36 7.85 -27.50
N ALA A 616 12.49 8.47 -28.68
CA ALA A 616 12.73 9.92 -28.79
C ALA A 616 11.59 10.77 -28.20
N SER A 617 10.36 10.24 -28.16
CA SER A 617 9.26 10.93 -27.46
C SER A 617 9.33 10.83 -25.94
N LEU A 618 10.30 10.11 -25.35
CA LEU A 618 10.56 10.10 -23.91
C LEU A 618 11.48 11.23 -23.44
N ASP A 619 12.13 11.97 -24.36
CA ASP A 619 13.00 13.08 -23.99
C ASP A 619 12.21 14.19 -23.25
N TYR A 620 12.77 14.62 -22.11
CA TYR A 620 12.34 15.74 -21.24
C TYR A 620 10.91 15.68 -20.66
N GLY A 621 10.75 15.96 -19.36
CA GLY A 621 9.45 16.01 -18.71
C GLY A 621 9.53 16.41 -17.24
N TRP A 622 8.53 16.03 -16.44
CA TRP A 622 8.51 16.35 -15.00
C TRP A 622 7.90 15.24 -14.14
N MET A 623 8.55 14.95 -13.00
CA MET A 623 8.30 13.78 -12.14
C MET A 623 6.85 13.70 -11.64
N THR A 624 6.23 14.84 -11.31
CA THR A 624 4.85 14.87 -10.76
C THR A 624 3.83 14.28 -11.73
N GLY A 625 4.04 14.43 -13.04
CA GLY A 625 3.19 13.79 -14.05
C GLY A 625 3.30 12.27 -14.01
N VAL A 626 4.53 11.75 -13.89
CA VAL A 626 4.81 10.31 -13.88
C VAL A 626 4.24 9.62 -12.65
N TYR A 627 4.34 10.23 -11.46
CA TYR A 627 3.63 9.71 -10.27
C TYR A 627 2.13 9.61 -10.52
N GLY A 628 1.50 10.65 -11.07
CA GLY A 628 0.09 10.63 -11.45
C GLY A 628 -0.25 9.55 -12.48
N GLU A 629 0.65 9.32 -13.46
CA GLU A 629 0.52 8.27 -14.47
C GLU A 629 0.80 6.85 -13.96
N LEU A 630 1.50 6.70 -12.83
CA LEU A 630 1.58 5.46 -12.05
C LEU A 630 0.45 5.35 -11.01
N GLY A 631 -0.40 6.38 -10.90
CA GLY A 631 -1.54 6.42 -9.99
C GLY A 631 -1.20 6.75 -8.53
N VAL A 632 -0.02 7.33 -8.29
CA VAL A 632 0.48 7.79 -6.99
C VAL A 632 0.24 9.30 -6.88
N ALA A 633 -0.42 9.75 -5.81
CA ALA A 633 -0.63 11.17 -5.57
C ALA A 633 0.69 11.87 -5.20
N ALA A 634 1.05 12.92 -5.92
CA ALA A 634 2.27 13.69 -5.68
C ALA A 634 2.08 15.19 -6.00
N SER A 635 2.87 16.04 -5.37
CA SER A 635 2.83 17.50 -5.57
C SER A 635 4.23 18.10 -5.71
N THR A 636 4.32 19.25 -6.38
CA THR A 636 5.56 20.03 -6.51
C THR A 636 5.84 20.86 -5.26
N PHE A 637 7.10 20.96 -4.85
CA PHE A 637 7.54 21.82 -3.74
C PHE A 637 8.79 22.63 -4.09
N ALA A 638 9.01 23.73 -3.36
CA ALA A 638 10.20 24.58 -3.46
C ALA A 638 11.12 24.39 -2.25
N LEU A 639 12.43 24.55 -2.44
CA LEU A 639 13.44 24.38 -1.40
C LEU A 639 13.65 25.71 -0.65
N SER A 640 12.74 26.05 0.28
CA SER A 640 12.77 27.33 1.01
C SER A 640 14.07 27.55 1.81
N ASP A 641 14.27 26.69 2.81
CA ASP A 641 15.27 26.78 3.85
C ASP A 641 15.64 25.37 4.33
N GLN A 642 16.81 25.25 4.96
CA GLN A 642 17.34 23.94 5.32
C GLN A 642 16.49 23.22 6.38
N THR A 643 15.80 23.93 7.26
CA THR A 643 15.08 23.32 8.39
C THR A 643 13.73 22.80 7.97
N THR A 644 12.93 23.59 7.23
CA THR A 644 11.69 23.10 6.65
C THR A 644 11.98 21.94 5.70
N PHE A 645 12.97 22.08 4.82
CA PHE A 645 13.38 21.00 3.90
C PHE A 645 13.76 19.72 4.67
N HIS A 646 14.69 19.81 5.63
CA HIS A 646 15.15 18.63 6.37
C HIS A 646 14.01 17.95 7.12
N ASN A 647 13.17 18.71 7.83
CA ASN A 647 12.09 18.17 8.63
C ASN A 647 11.02 17.50 7.75
N THR A 648 10.58 18.19 6.69
CA THR A 648 9.56 17.66 5.77
C THR A 648 10.06 16.46 4.96
N VAL A 649 11.29 16.50 4.44
CA VAL A 649 11.84 15.38 3.66
C VAL A 649 12.13 14.18 4.57
N SER A 650 12.68 14.37 5.77
CA SER A 650 12.85 13.27 6.73
C SER A 650 11.53 12.58 7.07
N ALA A 651 10.48 13.36 7.33
CA ALA A 651 9.15 12.83 7.62
C ALA A 651 8.54 12.07 6.43
N LYS A 652 8.74 12.54 5.19
CA LYS A 652 8.27 11.87 3.97
C LYS A 652 9.01 10.54 3.75
N LEU A 653 10.34 10.55 3.76
CA LEU A 653 11.14 9.33 3.55
C LEU A 653 10.93 8.29 4.66
N ALA A 654 10.80 8.72 5.92
CA ALA A 654 10.47 7.83 7.04
C ALA A 654 9.05 7.25 6.99
N ALA A 655 8.12 7.94 6.30
CA ALA A 655 6.77 7.47 6.03
C ALA A 655 6.67 6.66 4.71
N ASN A 656 7.79 6.25 4.12
CA ASN A 656 7.85 5.58 2.80
C ASN A 656 7.19 6.38 1.66
N LYS A 657 7.30 7.71 1.70
CA LYS A 657 6.81 8.62 0.67
C LYS A 657 7.99 9.24 -0.07
N PRO A 658 8.22 8.86 -1.34
CA PRO A 658 9.28 9.42 -2.16
C PRO A 658 9.35 10.95 -2.20
N VAL A 659 10.58 11.44 -2.36
CA VAL A 659 10.90 12.83 -2.66
C VAL A 659 11.96 12.85 -3.76
N ASP A 660 11.68 13.53 -4.85
CA ASP A 660 12.59 13.74 -5.98
C ASP A 660 12.83 15.24 -6.21
N ILE A 661 13.91 15.60 -6.89
CA ILE A 661 14.31 16.98 -7.19
C ILE A 661 14.74 17.13 -8.65
N GLY A 662 14.57 18.33 -9.21
CA GLY A 662 15.00 18.67 -10.58
C GLY A 662 15.89 19.92 -10.64
N THR A 663 17.00 19.82 -11.37
CA THR A 663 17.87 20.95 -11.69
C THR A 663 17.42 21.63 -12.99
N ASN A 664 17.82 22.88 -13.20
CA ASN A 664 17.59 23.61 -14.46
C ASN A 664 18.85 24.34 -14.94
N SER A 665 19.61 24.91 -14.00
CA SER A 665 20.96 25.46 -14.19
C SER A 665 21.78 25.11 -12.96
N VAL A 666 22.90 24.39 -13.13
CA VAL A 666 23.81 24.09 -12.00
C VAL A 666 24.86 25.19 -11.91
N VAL A 667 24.81 25.98 -10.83
CA VAL A 667 25.71 27.10 -10.59
C VAL A 667 26.81 26.69 -9.61
N ASN A 668 28.02 27.20 -9.82
CA ASN A 668 29.11 27.22 -8.83
C ASN A 668 29.55 25.85 -8.28
N GLY A 669 29.86 24.90 -9.17
CA GLY A 669 30.63 23.69 -8.82
C GLY A 669 29.91 22.63 -7.98
N ALA A 670 28.59 22.74 -7.80
CA ALA A 670 27.81 21.64 -7.24
C ALA A 670 27.94 20.39 -8.15
N PRO A 671 28.06 19.16 -7.60
CA PRO A 671 28.33 17.95 -8.37
C PRO A 671 27.08 17.40 -9.08
N LEU A 672 26.30 18.26 -9.74
CA LEU A 672 25.00 17.93 -10.32
C LEU A 672 25.00 18.12 -11.84
N ALA A 673 24.26 17.27 -12.53
CA ALA A 673 23.92 17.46 -13.93
C ALA A 673 22.87 18.57 -14.09
N THR A 674 22.93 19.31 -15.19
CA THR A 674 22.01 20.40 -15.52
C THR A 674 20.81 19.87 -16.31
N LYS A 675 19.59 20.34 -16.00
CA LYS A 675 18.31 19.84 -16.55
C LYS A 675 18.10 18.34 -16.30
N HIS A 676 18.41 17.91 -15.08
CA HIS A 676 18.42 16.51 -14.68
C HIS A 676 17.69 16.30 -13.34
N THR A 677 17.25 15.07 -13.09
CA THR A 677 16.45 14.72 -11.91
C THR A 677 17.15 13.69 -11.03
N TYR A 678 16.88 13.74 -9.73
CA TYR A 678 17.47 12.86 -8.72
C TYR A 678 16.42 12.46 -7.68
N SER A 679 16.49 11.22 -7.18
CA SER A 679 15.74 10.82 -5.98
C SER A 679 16.50 11.23 -4.73
N VAL A 680 15.80 11.69 -3.69
CA VAL A 680 16.40 11.98 -2.38
C VAL A 680 16.41 10.70 -1.55
N VAL A 681 17.60 10.19 -1.25
CA VAL A 681 17.84 8.92 -0.54
C VAL A 681 17.90 9.14 0.97
N ASN A 682 18.45 10.27 1.40
CA ASN A 682 18.61 10.62 2.82
C ASN A 682 18.71 12.15 3.01
N THR A 683 18.39 12.63 4.21
CA THR A 683 18.84 13.93 4.70
C THR A 683 19.18 13.83 6.18
N ARG A 684 20.30 14.43 6.58
CA ARG A 684 20.78 14.45 7.98
C ARG A 684 21.19 15.86 8.38
N ARG A 685 21.09 16.18 9.67
CA ARG A 685 21.70 17.38 10.25
C ARG A 685 22.96 16.98 11.02
N ASP A 686 24.03 17.76 10.91
CA ASP A 686 25.23 17.57 11.74
C ASP A 686 25.21 18.40 13.03
N ALA A 687 26.22 18.24 13.88
CA ALA A 687 26.34 18.92 15.17
C ALA A 687 26.43 20.47 15.05
N ASN A 688 26.83 20.99 13.89
CA ASN A 688 26.85 22.43 13.62
C ASN A 688 25.51 22.93 13.07
N GLY A 689 24.49 22.08 13.03
CA GLY A 689 23.17 22.38 12.49
C GLY A 689 23.08 22.37 10.98
N THR A 690 24.16 22.05 10.24
CA THR A 690 24.16 22.03 8.78
C THR A 690 23.43 20.81 8.26
N VAL A 691 22.51 21.03 7.31
CA VAL A 691 21.77 19.97 6.65
C VAL A 691 22.56 19.45 5.45
N TRP A 692 22.75 18.14 5.44
CA TRP A 692 23.28 17.34 4.34
C TRP A 692 22.15 16.56 3.68
N VAL A 693 22.29 16.33 2.38
CA VAL A 693 21.32 15.63 1.53
C VAL A 693 22.10 14.61 0.70
N THR A 694 21.63 13.36 0.70
CA THR A 694 22.13 12.30 -0.18
C THR A 694 21.09 12.01 -1.24
N LEU A 695 21.53 11.99 -2.50
CA LEU A 695 20.73 11.78 -3.69
C LEU A 695 21.14 10.47 -4.38
N ARG A 696 20.29 9.94 -5.28
CA ARG A 696 20.73 9.00 -6.32
C ARG A 696 20.43 9.52 -7.73
N ASN A 697 21.44 9.45 -8.58
CA ASN A 697 21.39 9.74 -10.01
C ASN A 697 20.75 8.56 -10.77
N PRO A 698 19.66 8.76 -11.55
CA PRO A 698 19.06 7.69 -12.37
C PRO A 698 20.00 7.12 -13.43
N TRP A 699 21.14 7.76 -13.74
CA TRP A 699 22.20 7.18 -14.58
C TRP A 699 22.83 5.90 -13.99
N GLY A 700 22.68 5.67 -12.68
CA GLY A 700 23.32 4.54 -11.98
C GLY A 700 24.83 4.69 -11.78
N PHE A 701 25.34 5.91 -11.92
CA PHE A 701 26.71 6.33 -11.59
C PHE A 701 26.69 7.82 -11.26
N ASP A 702 27.67 8.31 -10.49
CA ASP A 702 27.59 9.61 -9.79
C ASP A 702 27.49 10.80 -10.76
N GLY A 703 27.98 10.63 -11.99
CA GLY A 703 28.03 11.65 -13.03
C GLY A 703 29.10 12.70 -12.75
N TYR A 704 28.79 13.64 -11.85
CA TYR A 704 29.67 14.71 -11.40
C TYR A 704 30.01 14.63 -9.90
N GLY A 705 29.45 13.64 -9.20
CA GLY A 705 29.84 13.28 -7.83
C GLY A 705 31.15 12.51 -7.77
N ASN A 706 31.68 12.41 -6.55
CA ASN A 706 32.79 11.54 -6.17
C ASN A 706 32.80 11.44 -4.64
N ASP A 707 32.31 10.33 -4.08
CA ASP A 707 32.41 10.01 -2.65
C ASP A 707 33.36 8.83 -2.36
N GLY A 708 33.95 8.25 -3.40
CA GLY A 708 34.80 7.05 -3.36
C GLY A 708 34.23 5.86 -4.13
N ASN A 709 32.93 5.83 -4.43
CA ASN A 709 32.30 4.73 -5.19
C ASN A 709 31.50 5.22 -6.41
N SER A 710 32.19 5.56 -7.49
CA SER A 710 31.64 6.17 -8.72
C SER A 710 30.56 5.38 -9.48
N SER A 711 30.09 4.24 -8.95
CA SER A 711 29.27 3.24 -9.62
C SER A 711 28.00 2.83 -8.86
N ASP A 712 27.67 3.46 -7.72
CA ASP A 712 26.34 3.30 -7.11
C ASP A 712 25.37 4.45 -7.47
N GLY A 713 25.91 5.59 -7.91
CA GLY A 713 25.14 6.75 -8.32
C GLY A 713 24.73 7.68 -7.19
N LEU A 714 25.32 7.55 -6.00
CA LEU A 714 25.04 8.39 -4.84
C LEU A 714 25.79 9.73 -4.91
N LEU A 715 25.18 10.77 -4.36
CA LEU A 715 25.80 12.09 -4.21
C LEU A 715 25.39 12.71 -2.89
N THR A 716 26.37 13.05 -2.05
CA THR A 716 26.10 13.73 -0.76
C THR A 716 26.66 15.16 -0.75
N MET A 717 25.81 16.14 -0.45
CA MET A 717 26.19 17.56 -0.39
C MET A 717 25.39 18.33 0.65
N THR A 718 25.78 19.58 0.94
CA THR A 718 25.00 20.45 1.85
C THR A 718 23.73 20.96 1.16
N PHE A 719 22.68 21.25 1.94
CA PHE A 719 21.48 21.91 1.42
C PHE A 719 21.79 23.28 0.79
N ALA A 720 22.80 24.00 1.29
CA ALA A 720 23.23 25.28 0.73
C ALA A 720 23.81 25.12 -0.69
N THR A 721 24.56 24.04 -0.94
CA THR A 721 25.01 23.63 -2.28
C THR A 721 23.80 23.28 -3.16
N LEU A 722 22.89 22.46 -2.64
CA LEU A 722 21.74 21.92 -3.37
C LEU A 722 20.75 22.99 -3.85
N ARG A 723 20.36 23.91 -2.95
CA ARG A 723 19.35 24.95 -3.23
C ARG A 723 19.76 25.89 -4.36
N ASN A 724 21.06 26.04 -4.63
CA ASN A 724 21.57 26.91 -5.69
C ASN A 724 21.52 26.27 -7.10
N ALA A 725 21.17 24.98 -7.20
CA ALA A 725 21.12 24.21 -8.45
C ALA A 725 19.72 23.61 -8.75
N VAL A 726 18.91 23.38 -7.71
CA VAL A 726 17.55 22.81 -7.81
C VAL A 726 16.52 23.91 -8.01
N THR A 727 15.61 23.73 -8.96
CA THR A 727 14.49 24.68 -9.20
C THR A 727 13.29 24.35 -8.32
N SER A 728 12.96 23.06 -8.23
CA SER A 728 11.86 22.52 -7.44
C SER A 728 12.03 21.01 -7.29
N GLY A 729 11.22 20.40 -6.43
CA GLY A 729 11.10 18.96 -6.34
C GLY A 729 9.66 18.48 -6.45
N THR A 730 9.49 17.16 -6.40
CA THR A 730 8.21 16.47 -6.30
C THR A 730 8.22 15.62 -5.04
N MET A 731 7.11 15.55 -4.31
CA MET A 731 6.93 14.65 -3.18
C MET A 731 5.62 13.89 -3.28
N VAL A 732 5.64 12.60 -2.92
CA VAL A 732 4.42 11.78 -2.77
C VAL A 732 3.62 12.26 -1.56
N ALA A 733 2.30 12.30 -1.67
CA ALA A 733 1.37 12.88 -0.68
C ALA A 733 1.35 12.11 0.64
#